data_AF-A0A7X8FAP3-F1
#
_entry.id   AF-A0A7X8FAP3-F1
#
_cell.length_a   1.000
_cell.length_b   1.000
_cell.length_c   1.000
_cell.angle_alpha   90.00
_cell.angle_beta   90.00
_cell.angle_gamma   90.00
#
_symmetry.space_group_name_H-M   'P 1'
#
loop_
_entity.id
_entity.type
_entity.pdbx_description
1 polymer ?
#
loop_
_entity_poly.entity_id
_entity_poly.type
_entity_poly.pdbx_seq_one_letter_code
_entity_poly.pdbx_strand_id
1 'polypeptide(L)'
;FNLAAVIYSTSTGGFWNDTSTWVGGVVPTIDDDVVLVGTVYPAINSGSPNHCNNLTIEANGKLTNNTNIRYVHVHGTLINNGEVDRTASAGKIVIYTYGDIINNGLMQNFDLHLEDLAGNNLTNSGTFAPTLLKGTSVNSALYLQSELNIPGSVTVDMSGGKIYLNHSVTRNFSVESGNMQNVEFVGGNGAKFTGNAGTKMVNITANELEIDGVVEMRGTNSFGTLTNWGIIDNVASYSLDINVSDVIYNHGTISRKTNGSSNLNLQRDLYNYGVLNASYVRFMAPGPHQIYQSDTAGEITSPNFIAVAESGDLEMLSNLRFKNTDVNLNNNTLIMNHNGVDYGITLTGGTFSYAVIVGNGENFVKGIPNDSQVNTKMQDFVADNLEIQGEINFLKTNHVTGTLVNNGTMNTQASYTHSLTVGTKLENYGTITQLSNSNTYLYLDGDFYNYGFTDARQINLTASNDHKLYQSGNDYGISNSTFTAVAGNGTIELISNLNFKNSTVNFNNNTLTMNHNGVDYGMNFMGGTLRDVSLSGNGSNYIKGVVDDNENLMKFINFSANNLELQGILQAWGNNNVSGVLVNNSIMSVTASYVNNLTVGTRLENYGSITQLSNSTANLYLERDFYNYGFIDARNIGLRAPGPHQLYQSSSADIIRSPNFTAAANSGNIELLSNLRFQKTNVELNNNTLIMNKNGIDRSIFLTGGSLQNAVITGSGANYINGIFNDNGAPPTLHSLQADNIGFQGEILIRQTNTFTGVFKNHANVGVPQNYSGTINANGALENYGNLTRGNSSLTVNVKDNLYNYGNIDVNYVYVNGTQNQYIRNAGTINWSGKLYLVSDIGSAQWWLDGVMIQSNYTANYNADPAILGTWRPYNVNGYGRQIVIGDGTSLVTPQIVSFNEINGILRLTWYQVPDALAYTIWAAETPDGEYTPYLQFINDYDLTDGVVIQDIMPDVNARFFRITAIN
;
A
#
# COMPACT_ATOMS: atom_id res chain seq x y z
N PHE A 1 -72.97 73.31 9.88
CA PHE A 1 -72.94 72.40 8.73
C PHE A 1 -73.71 73.05 7.60
N ASN A 2 -73.04 73.84 6.76
CA ASN A 2 -73.57 74.08 5.41
C ASN A 2 -73.43 72.74 4.68
N LEU A 3 -74.50 72.25 4.06
CA LEU A 3 -74.38 71.15 3.11
C LEU A 3 -73.50 71.64 1.95
N ALA A 4 -72.55 70.81 1.50
CA ALA A 4 -71.79 71.06 0.28
C ALA A 4 -72.78 71.33 -0.86
N ALA A 5 -72.59 72.44 -1.60
CA ALA A 5 -73.42 72.70 -2.76
C ALA A 5 -72.98 71.79 -3.90
N VAL A 6 -73.93 71.18 -4.61
CA VAL A 6 -73.63 70.40 -5.83
C VAL A 6 -73.68 71.34 -7.03
N ILE A 7 -72.55 71.57 -7.67
CA ILE A 7 -72.39 72.49 -8.81
C ILE A 7 -72.15 71.69 -10.09
N TYR A 8 -73.05 71.86 -11.06
CA TYR A 8 -72.96 71.22 -12.38
C TYR A 8 -72.28 72.13 -13.39
N SER A 9 -71.42 71.57 -14.25
CA SER A 9 -71.00 72.28 -15.47
C SER A 9 -72.13 72.33 -16.50
N THR A 10 -72.14 73.36 -17.35
CA THR A 10 -73.05 73.40 -18.51
C THR A 10 -72.65 72.34 -19.54
N SER A 11 -73.57 71.95 -20.41
CA SER A 11 -73.28 71.00 -21.50
C SER A 11 -72.23 71.52 -22.50
N THR A 12 -72.08 72.84 -22.64
CA THR A 12 -71.04 73.47 -23.46
C THR A 12 -69.68 73.43 -22.76
N GLY A 13 -69.66 73.52 -21.42
CA GLY A 13 -68.43 73.56 -20.65
C GLY A 13 -67.69 74.91 -20.73
N GLY A 14 -66.39 74.91 -20.40
CA GLY A 14 -65.57 76.14 -20.34
C GLY A 14 -64.44 76.06 -19.31
N PHE A 15 -63.79 77.19 -19.02
CA PHE A 15 -62.74 77.23 -17.98
C PHE A 15 -63.33 77.17 -16.57
N TRP A 16 -62.67 76.46 -15.66
CA TRP A 16 -63.12 76.26 -14.28
C TRP A 16 -63.38 77.58 -13.53
N ASN A 17 -62.61 78.63 -13.79
CA ASN A 17 -62.77 79.94 -13.14
C ASN A 17 -63.82 80.85 -13.81
N ASP A 18 -64.44 80.43 -14.91
CA ASP A 18 -65.42 81.24 -15.63
C ASP A 18 -66.83 80.91 -15.12
N THR A 19 -67.57 81.93 -14.68
CA THR A 19 -68.94 81.75 -14.18
C THR A 19 -69.87 81.11 -15.23
N SER A 20 -69.60 81.31 -16.53
CA SER A 20 -70.38 80.71 -17.64
C SER A 20 -70.20 79.20 -17.78
N THR A 21 -69.15 78.62 -17.20
CA THR A 21 -68.91 77.17 -17.20
C THR A 21 -69.91 76.43 -16.31
N TRP A 22 -70.44 77.10 -15.29
CA TRP A 22 -71.21 76.50 -14.21
C TRP A 22 -72.70 76.90 -14.27
N VAL A 23 -73.58 75.92 -14.04
CA VAL A 23 -75.01 76.16 -13.93
C VAL A 23 -75.27 77.06 -12.72
N GLY A 24 -75.93 78.20 -12.95
CA GLY A 24 -76.20 79.20 -11.90
C GLY A 24 -75.08 80.24 -11.69
N GLY A 25 -73.98 80.18 -12.45
CA GLY A 25 -72.95 81.22 -12.43
C GLY A 25 -71.97 81.16 -11.25
N VAL A 26 -72.00 80.09 -10.46
CA VAL A 26 -71.16 79.93 -9.25
C VAL A 26 -69.94 79.08 -9.57
N VAL A 27 -68.74 79.63 -9.38
CA VAL A 27 -67.48 78.89 -9.52
C VAL A 27 -67.27 78.01 -8.28
N PRO A 28 -67.00 76.69 -8.43
CA PRO A 28 -66.76 75.79 -7.31
C PRO A 28 -65.56 76.17 -6.45
N THR A 29 -65.72 75.92 -5.15
CA THR A 29 -64.70 76.04 -4.12
C THR A 29 -64.40 74.68 -3.49
N ILE A 30 -63.47 74.63 -2.54
CA ILE A 30 -63.09 73.42 -1.80
C ILE A 30 -64.26 72.72 -1.10
N ASP A 31 -65.30 73.46 -0.70
CA ASP A 31 -66.43 72.93 0.06
C ASP A 31 -67.56 72.39 -0.85
N ASP A 32 -67.43 72.54 -2.17
CA ASP A 32 -68.48 72.23 -3.14
C ASP A 32 -68.24 70.88 -3.83
N ASP A 33 -69.31 70.12 -4.07
CA ASP A 33 -69.29 68.92 -4.90
C ASP A 33 -69.50 69.29 -6.36
N VAL A 34 -68.63 68.81 -7.24
CA VAL A 34 -68.61 69.20 -8.66
C VAL A 34 -69.05 68.06 -9.55
N VAL A 35 -69.98 68.32 -10.48
CA VAL A 35 -70.42 67.37 -11.50
C VAL A 35 -70.14 67.92 -12.90
N LEU A 36 -69.27 67.26 -13.67
CA LEU A 36 -68.95 67.64 -15.03
C LEU A 36 -69.88 66.94 -16.02
N VAL A 37 -70.74 67.72 -16.68
CA VAL A 37 -71.67 67.24 -17.73
C VAL A 37 -71.16 67.59 -19.14
N GLY A 38 -70.39 68.67 -19.28
CA GLY A 38 -69.65 69.06 -20.50
C GLY A 38 -68.14 69.19 -20.28
N THR A 39 -67.40 69.65 -21.30
CA THR A 39 -65.93 69.75 -21.28
C THR A 39 -65.42 70.91 -20.41
N VAL A 40 -64.66 70.62 -19.34
CA VAL A 40 -64.10 71.63 -18.44
C VAL A 40 -62.57 71.69 -18.53
N TYR A 41 -62.05 72.92 -18.54
CA TYR A 41 -60.62 73.24 -18.56
C TYR A 41 -60.20 73.89 -17.23
N PRO A 42 -59.30 73.31 -16.42
CA PRO A 42 -58.87 73.96 -15.18
C PRO A 42 -58.13 75.29 -15.45
N ALA A 43 -58.22 76.26 -14.53
CA ALA A 43 -57.65 77.62 -14.68
C ALA A 43 -56.11 77.69 -14.51
N ILE A 44 -55.46 78.76 -15.01
CA ILE A 44 -53.98 78.95 -15.07
C ILE A 44 -53.41 79.70 -13.85
N ASN A 45 -54.26 80.28 -13.00
CA ASN A 45 -53.83 81.33 -12.07
C ASN A 45 -53.00 80.83 -10.89
N SER A 46 -52.05 81.66 -10.45
CA SER A 46 -51.08 81.46 -9.36
C SER A 46 -51.66 81.31 -7.95
N GLY A 47 -52.97 81.09 -7.82
CA GLY A 47 -53.68 80.79 -6.58
C GLY A 47 -54.53 79.51 -6.63
N SER A 48 -54.36 78.66 -7.66
CA SER A 48 -55.04 77.36 -7.89
C SER A 48 -56.54 77.36 -7.53
N PRO A 49 -57.44 78.03 -8.27
CA PRO A 49 -58.88 78.03 -7.95
C PRO A 49 -59.61 76.71 -8.26
N ASN A 50 -58.90 75.67 -8.71
CA ASN A 50 -59.48 74.42 -9.19
C ASN A 50 -59.62 73.41 -8.03
N HIS A 51 -60.36 73.79 -7.00
CA HIS A 51 -60.66 72.96 -5.83
C HIS A 51 -62.11 72.52 -5.84
N CYS A 52 -62.36 71.32 -5.33
CA CYS A 52 -63.69 70.80 -5.01
C CYS A 52 -63.58 69.80 -3.86
N ASN A 53 -64.71 69.53 -3.20
CA ASN A 53 -64.86 68.43 -2.28
C ASN A 53 -64.91 67.13 -3.10
N ASN A 54 -66.07 66.71 -3.62
CA ASN A 54 -66.14 65.59 -4.57
C ASN A 54 -66.08 66.05 -6.03
N LEU A 55 -65.54 65.22 -6.92
CA LEU A 55 -65.59 65.44 -8.38
C LEU A 55 -66.22 64.22 -9.06
N THR A 56 -67.37 64.42 -9.71
CA THR A 56 -68.00 63.43 -10.59
C THR A 56 -67.92 63.87 -12.03
N ILE A 57 -67.33 63.06 -12.90
CA ILE A 57 -67.31 63.27 -14.36
C ILE A 57 -68.36 62.32 -14.95
N GLU A 58 -69.46 62.86 -15.48
CA GLU A 58 -70.51 62.05 -16.10
C GLU A 58 -70.04 61.43 -17.41
N ALA A 59 -70.80 60.46 -17.96
CA ALA A 59 -70.40 59.72 -19.16
C ALA A 59 -70.06 60.61 -20.39
N ASN A 60 -70.71 61.77 -20.52
CA ASN A 60 -70.41 62.77 -21.56
C ASN A 60 -69.50 63.93 -21.07
N GLY A 61 -69.16 63.93 -19.77
CA GLY A 61 -68.29 64.90 -19.15
C GLY A 61 -66.83 64.67 -19.54
N LYS A 62 -66.07 65.76 -19.64
CA LYS A 62 -64.65 65.71 -19.97
C LYS A 62 -63.85 66.69 -19.13
N LEU A 63 -62.80 66.23 -18.47
CA LEU A 63 -61.78 67.08 -17.87
C LEU A 63 -60.56 67.08 -18.81
N THR A 64 -60.24 68.23 -19.39
CA THR A 64 -59.16 68.33 -20.37
C THR A 64 -58.38 69.64 -20.22
N ASN A 65 -57.32 69.80 -21.01
CA ASN A 65 -56.50 71.00 -21.02
C ASN A 65 -56.03 71.32 -22.44
N ASN A 66 -55.94 72.62 -22.77
CA ASN A 66 -55.51 73.12 -24.06
C ASN A 66 -54.08 73.70 -24.09
N THR A 67 -53.52 74.13 -22.95
CA THR A 67 -52.19 74.77 -22.83
C THR A 67 -51.65 74.74 -21.38
N ASN A 68 -50.31 74.73 -21.20
CA ASN A 68 -49.60 74.78 -19.90
C ASN A 68 -49.92 73.61 -18.94
N ILE A 69 -49.26 73.54 -17.78
CA ILE A 69 -49.63 72.58 -16.72
C ILE A 69 -50.83 73.12 -15.94
N ARG A 70 -51.82 72.28 -15.65
CA ARG A 70 -53.00 72.62 -14.86
C ARG A 70 -53.16 71.65 -13.71
N TYR A 71 -53.53 72.19 -12.55
CA TYR A 71 -53.70 71.44 -11.31
C TYR A 71 -55.18 71.39 -10.93
N VAL A 72 -55.67 70.24 -10.49
CA VAL A 72 -57.02 70.05 -9.92
C VAL A 72 -56.86 69.33 -8.58
N HIS A 73 -57.53 69.84 -7.54
CA HIS A 73 -57.50 69.26 -6.20
C HIS A 73 -58.90 68.76 -5.83
N VAL A 74 -59.03 67.47 -5.59
CA VAL A 74 -60.27 66.79 -5.20
C VAL A 74 -60.10 66.31 -3.76
N HIS A 75 -60.74 67.00 -2.81
CA HIS A 75 -60.55 66.75 -1.37
C HIS A 75 -61.34 65.55 -0.84
N GLY A 76 -62.41 65.16 -1.54
CA GLY A 76 -63.21 63.98 -1.32
C GLY A 76 -63.01 62.94 -2.44
N THR A 77 -64.10 62.32 -2.88
CA THR A 77 -64.10 61.24 -3.88
C THR A 77 -64.02 61.78 -5.31
N LEU A 78 -63.13 61.21 -6.12
CA LEU A 78 -63.07 61.37 -7.57
C LEU A 78 -63.80 60.20 -8.25
N ILE A 79 -64.94 60.48 -8.89
CA ILE A 79 -65.71 59.52 -9.69
C ILE A 79 -65.60 59.90 -11.16
N ASN A 80 -64.93 59.09 -11.98
CA ASN A 80 -64.82 59.30 -13.42
C ASN A 80 -65.65 58.27 -14.19
N ASN A 81 -66.80 58.69 -14.75
CA ASN A 81 -67.58 57.91 -15.72
C ASN A 81 -67.35 58.37 -17.17
N GLY A 82 -66.72 59.53 -17.37
CA GLY A 82 -66.45 60.15 -18.68
C GLY A 82 -64.97 60.07 -19.08
N GLU A 83 -64.39 61.22 -19.44
CA GLU A 83 -63.01 61.30 -19.93
C GLU A 83 -62.15 62.31 -19.14
N VAL A 84 -60.98 61.86 -18.68
CA VAL A 84 -59.86 62.71 -18.27
C VAL A 84 -58.76 62.57 -19.32
N ASP A 85 -58.59 63.58 -20.15
CA ASP A 85 -57.74 63.53 -21.35
C ASP A 85 -56.33 64.10 -21.10
N ARG A 86 -55.35 63.51 -21.78
CA ARG A 86 -53.93 63.85 -21.71
C ARG A 86 -53.52 65.06 -22.56
N THR A 87 -54.17 65.37 -23.70
CA THR A 87 -53.55 66.26 -24.71
C THR A 87 -54.44 67.25 -25.47
N ALA A 88 -54.02 68.53 -25.40
CA ALA A 88 -53.45 69.22 -26.56
C ALA A 88 -51.91 69.28 -26.36
N SER A 89 -51.12 69.23 -27.42
CA SER A 89 -49.67 68.92 -27.49
C SER A 89 -48.67 69.71 -26.60
N ALA A 90 -49.13 70.66 -25.77
CA ALA A 90 -48.33 71.37 -24.75
C ALA A 90 -48.98 71.42 -23.34
N GLY A 91 -50.18 70.87 -23.16
CA GLY A 91 -50.93 70.89 -21.90
C GLY A 91 -50.73 69.62 -21.07
N LYS A 92 -50.62 69.76 -19.73
CA LYS A 92 -50.58 68.64 -18.77
C LYS A 92 -51.68 68.81 -17.72
N ILE A 93 -52.35 67.73 -17.32
CA ILE A 93 -53.30 67.74 -16.20
C ILE A 93 -52.69 66.97 -15.04
N VAL A 94 -52.57 67.65 -13.91
CA VAL A 94 -52.11 67.10 -12.64
C VAL A 94 -53.31 67.09 -11.69
N ILE A 95 -53.63 65.93 -11.15
CA ILE A 95 -54.76 65.76 -10.22
C ILE A 95 -54.19 65.38 -8.86
N TYR A 96 -54.58 66.11 -7.81
CA TYR A 96 -54.33 65.79 -6.42
C TYR A 96 -55.61 65.24 -5.80
N THR A 97 -55.57 64.01 -5.30
CA THR A 97 -56.72 63.33 -4.67
C THR A 97 -56.45 63.09 -3.20
N TYR A 98 -57.32 63.63 -2.33
CA TYR A 98 -57.27 63.43 -0.88
C TYR A 98 -58.31 62.42 -0.38
N GLY A 99 -59.13 61.85 -1.27
CA GLY A 99 -60.08 60.77 -0.97
C GLY A 99 -60.11 59.69 -2.06
N ASP A 100 -61.18 58.90 -2.08
CA ASP A 100 -61.28 57.71 -2.94
C ASP A 100 -61.34 58.03 -4.44
N ILE A 101 -60.91 57.07 -5.25
CA ILE A 101 -60.89 57.15 -6.71
C ILE A 101 -61.72 56.00 -7.29
N ILE A 102 -62.72 56.35 -8.09
CA ILE A 102 -63.57 55.40 -8.81
C ILE A 102 -63.50 55.75 -10.29
N ASN A 103 -62.83 54.91 -11.08
CA ASN A 103 -62.72 55.10 -12.53
C ASN A 103 -63.53 54.05 -13.30
N ASN A 104 -64.61 54.48 -13.93
CA ASN A 104 -65.43 53.70 -14.85
C ASN A 104 -65.25 54.15 -16.32
N GLY A 105 -64.60 55.31 -16.55
CA GLY A 105 -64.37 55.90 -17.86
C GLY A 105 -62.92 55.80 -18.35
N LEU A 106 -62.49 56.80 -19.12
CA LEU A 106 -61.10 56.94 -19.60
C LEU A 106 -60.36 57.94 -18.71
N MET A 107 -59.28 57.51 -18.04
CA MET A 107 -58.44 58.37 -17.20
C MET A 107 -56.99 58.36 -17.68
N GLN A 108 -56.56 59.45 -18.35
CA GLN A 108 -55.24 59.59 -18.98
C GLN A 108 -54.51 60.87 -18.56
N ASN A 109 -54.74 61.37 -17.35
CA ASN A 109 -54.07 62.55 -16.83
C ASN A 109 -52.53 62.42 -16.85
N PHE A 110 -51.83 63.54 -16.80
CA PHE A 110 -50.37 63.53 -16.79
C PHE A 110 -49.86 62.97 -15.46
N ASP A 111 -50.18 63.63 -14.34
CA ASP A 111 -49.79 63.17 -13.00
C ASP A 111 -51.03 62.98 -12.13
N LEU A 112 -51.09 61.88 -11.36
CA LEU A 112 -52.05 61.63 -10.29
C LEU A 112 -51.29 61.54 -8.97
N HIS A 113 -51.59 62.45 -8.06
CA HIS A 113 -50.99 62.55 -6.74
C HIS A 113 -51.97 62.07 -5.67
N LEU A 114 -51.54 61.08 -4.89
CA LEU A 114 -52.24 60.54 -3.74
C LEU A 114 -51.80 61.33 -2.50
N GLU A 115 -52.69 62.17 -1.99
CA GLU A 115 -52.42 63.11 -0.88
C GLU A 115 -53.15 62.72 0.42
N ASP A 116 -53.95 61.65 0.41
CA ASP A 116 -54.65 61.21 1.62
C ASP A 116 -53.68 60.56 2.62
N LEU A 117 -53.62 61.11 3.82
CA LEU A 117 -52.84 60.52 4.92
C LEU A 117 -53.47 59.26 5.51
N ALA A 118 -54.78 59.04 5.30
CA ALA A 118 -55.47 57.79 5.64
C ALA A 118 -55.34 56.72 4.53
N GLY A 119 -55.03 57.15 3.31
CA GLY A 119 -54.83 56.33 2.13
C GLY A 119 -56.04 56.30 1.19
N ASN A 120 -55.77 56.35 -0.11
CA ASN A 120 -56.79 56.40 -1.15
C ASN A 120 -57.26 54.98 -1.53
N ASN A 121 -58.57 54.74 -1.59
CA ASN A 121 -59.10 53.53 -2.22
C ASN A 121 -59.24 53.74 -3.73
N LEU A 122 -58.83 52.76 -4.54
CA LEU A 122 -58.97 52.79 -5.99
C LEU A 122 -59.84 51.63 -6.48
N THR A 123 -60.97 51.97 -7.09
CA THR A 123 -61.79 51.04 -7.90
C THR A 123 -61.67 51.44 -9.36
N ASN A 124 -61.29 50.50 -10.22
CA ASN A 124 -61.15 50.72 -11.65
C ASN A 124 -61.92 49.65 -12.44
N SER A 125 -62.89 50.08 -13.24
CA SER A 125 -63.56 49.27 -14.26
C SER A 125 -63.34 49.81 -15.69
N GLY A 126 -62.78 51.02 -15.82
CA GLY A 126 -62.42 51.66 -17.08
C GLY A 126 -60.93 51.58 -17.44
N THR A 127 -60.47 52.50 -18.31
CA THR A 127 -59.05 52.61 -18.68
C THR A 127 -58.36 53.59 -17.74
N PHE A 128 -57.34 53.13 -17.02
CA PHE A 128 -56.56 53.94 -16.10
C PHE A 128 -55.10 54.01 -16.56
N ALA A 129 -54.72 55.13 -17.18
CA ALA A 129 -53.41 55.33 -17.83
C ALA A 129 -52.79 56.69 -17.50
N PRO A 130 -52.58 57.03 -16.21
CA PRO A 130 -51.80 58.21 -15.86
C PRO A 130 -50.35 58.06 -16.34
N THR A 131 -49.67 59.18 -16.66
CA THR A 131 -48.23 59.12 -16.99
C THR A 131 -47.38 58.96 -15.73
N LEU A 132 -47.82 59.55 -14.61
CA LEU A 132 -47.24 59.41 -13.27
C LEU A 132 -48.35 59.11 -12.25
N LEU A 133 -48.20 58.03 -11.49
CA LEU A 133 -48.94 57.77 -10.26
C LEU A 133 -47.98 58.01 -9.09
N LYS A 134 -48.29 58.97 -8.23
CA LYS A 134 -47.38 59.43 -7.18
C LYS A 134 -48.00 59.44 -5.80
N GLY A 135 -47.34 58.78 -4.84
CA GLY A 135 -47.51 59.04 -3.41
C GLY A 135 -46.62 60.20 -2.98
N THR A 136 -47.10 61.06 -2.08
CA THR A 136 -46.41 62.31 -1.70
C THR A 136 -45.54 62.20 -0.46
N SER A 137 -45.67 61.11 0.30
CA SER A 137 -44.83 60.78 1.46
C SER A 137 -44.73 59.27 1.71
N VAL A 138 -43.87 58.88 2.66
CA VAL A 138 -43.77 57.50 3.16
C VAL A 138 -45.06 56.97 3.79
N ASN A 139 -45.99 57.86 4.15
CA ASN A 139 -47.28 57.47 4.71
C ASN A 139 -48.38 57.32 3.64
N SER A 140 -48.08 57.63 2.37
CA SER A 140 -49.06 57.47 1.29
C SER A 140 -49.45 56.01 1.18
N ALA A 141 -50.75 55.73 1.06
CA ALA A 141 -51.26 54.39 0.90
C ALA A 141 -52.28 54.33 -0.24
N LEU A 142 -52.18 53.32 -1.08
CA LEU A 142 -53.14 53.01 -2.13
C LEU A 142 -53.76 51.63 -1.86
N TYR A 143 -55.07 51.60 -1.61
CA TYR A 143 -55.83 50.37 -1.41
C TYR A 143 -56.53 49.96 -2.70
N LEU A 144 -56.08 48.86 -3.32
CA LEU A 144 -56.74 48.35 -4.52
C LEU A 144 -58.05 47.65 -4.14
N GLN A 145 -59.16 48.14 -4.66
CA GLN A 145 -60.49 47.53 -4.50
C GLN A 145 -60.86 46.65 -5.70
N SER A 146 -60.22 46.87 -6.85
CA SER A 146 -60.28 46.06 -8.08
C SER A 146 -58.88 45.70 -8.57
N GLU A 147 -58.78 44.80 -9.54
CA GLU A 147 -57.54 44.62 -10.31
C GLU A 147 -57.14 45.96 -10.95
N LEU A 148 -55.84 46.24 -10.99
CA LEU A 148 -55.32 47.45 -11.63
C LEU A 148 -54.39 47.06 -12.77
N ASN A 149 -54.75 47.45 -13.99
CA ASN A 149 -53.89 47.32 -15.16
C ASN A 149 -53.67 48.69 -15.79
N ILE A 150 -52.42 49.14 -15.82
CA ILE A 150 -52.04 50.41 -16.44
C ILE A 150 -51.45 50.13 -17.82
N PRO A 151 -52.18 50.45 -18.92
CA PRO A 151 -51.67 50.28 -20.27
C PRO A 151 -50.63 51.37 -20.60
N GLY A 152 -49.74 51.06 -21.53
CA GLY A 152 -48.68 51.96 -21.97
C GLY A 152 -47.54 52.14 -20.97
N SER A 153 -46.84 53.27 -21.06
CA SER A 153 -45.69 53.59 -20.21
C SER A 153 -46.08 54.49 -19.04
N VAL A 154 -45.83 54.03 -17.82
CA VAL A 154 -46.16 54.75 -16.57
C VAL A 154 -44.95 54.88 -15.66
N THR A 155 -44.88 55.97 -14.90
CA THR A 155 -44.04 56.04 -13.70
C THR A 155 -44.92 55.89 -12.46
N VAL A 156 -44.61 54.93 -11.59
CA VAL A 156 -45.25 54.76 -10.29
C VAL A 156 -44.19 55.07 -9.23
N ASP A 157 -44.37 56.15 -8.48
CA ASP A 157 -43.45 56.57 -7.41
C ASP A 157 -44.21 56.84 -6.12
N MET A 158 -44.19 55.91 -5.18
CA MET A 158 -44.93 56.07 -3.93
C MET A 158 -44.16 56.86 -2.87
N SER A 159 -42.96 57.36 -3.18
CA SER A 159 -42.10 58.09 -2.22
C SER A 159 -41.86 57.30 -0.91
N GLY A 160 -41.78 55.97 -1.00
CA GLY A 160 -41.67 55.04 0.13
C GLY A 160 -43.01 54.60 0.73
N GLY A 161 -44.14 55.05 0.17
CA GLY A 161 -45.48 54.66 0.57
C GLY A 161 -45.91 53.27 0.07
N LYS A 162 -47.12 52.87 0.48
CA LYS A 162 -47.62 51.49 0.34
C LYS A 162 -48.64 51.33 -0.77
N ILE A 163 -48.59 50.21 -1.48
CA ILE A 163 -49.68 49.71 -2.33
C ILE A 163 -50.18 48.40 -1.71
N TYR A 164 -51.44 48.40 -1.25
CA TYR A 164 -52.09 47.24 -0.65
C TYR A 164 -52.73 46.39 -1.74
N LEU A 165 -52.03 45.30 -2.10
CA LEU A 165 -52.54 44.26 -2.99
C LEU A 165 -53.38 43.22 -2.22
N ASN A 166 -53.07 43.04 -0.94
CA ASN A 166 -53.81 42.16 -0.04
C ASN A 166 -54.19 42.92 1.24
N HIS A 167 -55.50 43.03 1.49
CA HIS A 167 -56.05 43.59 2.72
C HIS A 167 -57.31 42.83 3.12
N SER A 168 -58.39 42.95 2.35
CA SER A 168 -59.66 42.21 2.51
C SER A 168 -59.82 41.11 1.48
N VAL A 169 -59.33 41.35 0.25
CA VAL A 169 -59.25 40.38 -0.84
C VAL A 169 -57.98 40.66 -1.62
N THR A 170 -57.30 39.61 -2.06
CA THR A 170 -56.12 39.71 -2.94
C THR A 170 -56.51 40.31 -4.29
N ARG A 171 -55.65 41.20 -4.80
CA ARG A 171 -55.72 41.84 -6.12
C ARG A 171 -54.35 41.81 -6.79
N ASN A 172 -54.32 41.87 -8.11
CA ASN A 172 -53.09 42.02 -8.87
C ASN A 172 -52.92 43.44 -9.41
N PHE A 173 -51.66 43.80 -9.64
CA PHE A 173 -51.27 45.06 -10.25
C PHE A 173 -50.36 44.79 -11.44
N SER A 174 -50.76 45.27 -12.62
CA SER A 174 -49.97 45.15 -13.84
C SER A 174 -49.68 46.48 -14.52
N VAL A 175 -48.50 46.55 -15.12
CA VAL A 175 -48.06 47.66 -15.98
C VAL A 175 -47.51 47.11 -17.29
N GLU A 176 -47.79 47.77 -18.41
CA GLU A 176 -47.24 47.34 -19.69
C GLU A 176 -45.76 47.74 -19.84
N SER A 177 -45.36 48.95 -19.41
CA SER A 177 -43.95 49.36 -19.38
C SER A 177 -43.74 50.57 -18.46
N GLY A 178 -42.49 50.95 -18.20
CA GLY A 178 -42.15 52.18 -17.48
C GLY A 178 -41.38 51.94 -16.19
N ASN A 179 -41.48 52.83 -15.21
CA ASN A 179 -40.67 52.77 -13.99
C ASN A 179 -41.58 52.64 -12.76
N MET A 180 -41.25 51.71 -11.88
CA MET A 180 -41.83 51.58 -10.55
C MET A 180 -40.73 51.82 -9.53
N GLN A 181 -40.91 52.78 -8.63
CA GLN A 181 -39.87 53.18 -7.70
C GLN A 181 -40.39 53.54 -6.32
N ASN A 182 -39.60 53.23 -5.29
CA ASN A 182 -39.87 53.58 -3.90
C ASN A 182 -41.27 53.15 -3.45
N VAL A 183 -41.61 51.88 -3.69
CA VAL A 183 -42.91 51.28 -3.36
C VAL A 183 -42.74 50.20 -2.32
N GLU A 184 -43.58 50.21 -1.30
CA GLU A 184 -43.82 49.06 -0.42
C GLU A 184 -45.10 48.35 -0.85
N PHE A 185 -44.99 47.11 -1.33
CA PHE A 185 -46.13 46.25 -1.58
C PHE A 185 -46.56 45.54 -0.30
N VAL A 186 -47.83 45.70 0.07
CA VAL A 186 -48.47 44.86 1.08
C VAL A 186 -49.23 43.76 0.34
N GLY A 187 -48.55 42.64 0.13
CA GLY A 187 -49.08 41.47 -0.55
C GLY A 187 -49.48 40.34 0.41
N GLY A 188 -49.52 39.12 -0.11
CA GLY A 188 -50.02 37.92 0.57
C GLY A 188 -51.11 37.20 -0.22
N ASN A 189 -51.31 35.91 0.06
CA ASN A 189 -52.34 35.07 -0.58
C ASN A 189 -52.25 35.11 -2.12
N GLY A 190 -51.04 35.07 -2.68
CA GLY A 190 -50.81 35.06 -4.14
C GLY A 190 -50.94 36.41 -4.84
N ALA A 191 -50.82 37.53 -4.11
CA ALA A 191 -50.79 38.86 -4.68
C ALA A 191 -49.66 39.00 -5.73
N LYS A 192 -50.04 39.33 -6.98
CA LYS A 192 -49.12 39.36 -8.12
C LYS A 192 -48.89 40.76 -8.66
N PHE A 193 -47.62 41.07 -8.94
CA PHE A 193 -47.21 42.14 -9.82
C PHE A 193 -46.80 41.59 -11.19
N THR A 194 -47.33 42.18 -12.27
CA THR A 194 -46.97 41.77 -13.64
C THR A 194 -46.44 42.96 -14.43
N GLY A 195 -45.20 42.87 -14.91
CA GLY A 195 -44.62 43.85 -15.83
C GLY A 195 -44.28 43.22 -17.17
N ASN A 196 -44.49 43.92 -18.30
CA ASN A 196 -43.95 43.46 -19.59
C ASN A 196 -42.56 44.06 -19.86
N ALA A 197 -41.93 43.63 -20.96
CA ALA A 197 -40.62 44.10 -21.38
C ALA A 197 -40.54 45.64 -21.40
N GLY A 198 -39.54 46.18 -20.69
CA GLY A 198 -39.38 47.64 -20.49
C GLY A 198 -39.90 48.14 -19.14
N THR A 199 -40.46 47.27 -18.29
CA THR A 199 -40.78 47.57 -16.90
C THR A 199 -39.52 47.56 -16.04
N LYS A 200 -39.23 48.68 -15.37
CA LYS A 200 -38.08 48.85 -14.48
C LYS A 200 -38.53 49.05 -13.04
N MET A 201 -37.93 48.34 -12.10
CA MET A 201 -38.24 48.41 -10.67
C MET A 201 -37.03 48.87 -9.86
N VAL A 202 -37.23 49.78 -8.90
CA VAL A 202 -36.16 50.36 -8.07
C VAL A 202 -36.64 50.56 -6.64
N ASN A 203 -35.84 50.12 -5.65
CA ASN A 203 -36.16 50.31 -4.24
C ASN A 203 -37.56 49.79 -3.85
N ILE A 204 -37.85 48.56 -4.25
CA ILE A 204 -39.12 47.90 -3.95
C ILE A 204 -38.99 47.11 -2.66
N THR A 205 -39.99 47.22 -1.79
CA THR A 205 -40.11 46.38 -0.59
C THR A 205 -41.43 45.62 -0.62
N ALA A 206 -41.48 44.39 -0.11
CA ALA A 206 -42.73 43.65 0.07
C ALA A 206 -42.65 42.63 1.21
N ASN A 207 -43.76 42.36 1.90
CA ASN A 207 -43.86 41.22 2.82
C ASN A 207 -43.98 39.89 2.07
N GLU A 208 -44.80 39.83 1.03
CA GLU A 208 -44.94 38.69 0.13
C GLU A 208 -45.31 39.24 -1.26
N LEU A 209 -44.65 38.78 -2.31
CA LEU A 209 -44.98 39.20 -3.68
C LEU A 209 -44.72 38.09 -4.69
N GLU A 210 -45.69 37.88 -5.59
CA GLU A 210 -45.44 37.15 -6.84
C GLU A 210 -45.07 38.11 -7.96
N ILE A 211 -44.02 37.79 -8.71
CA ILE A 211 -43.58 38.57 -9.87
C ILE A 211 -43.75 37.73 -11.14
N ASP A 212 -44.40 38.32 -12.13
CA ASP A 212 -44.69 37.69 -13.42
C ASP A 212 -44.34 38.64 -14.58
N GLY A 213 -44.19 38.09 -15.79
CA GLY A 213 -43.76 38.81 -16.99
C GLY A 213 -42.24 39.04 -17.04
N VAL A 214 -41.80 40.22 -17.48
CA VAL A 214 -40.38 40.59 -17.65
C VAL A 214 -40.10 41.91 -16.93
N VAL A 215 -39.33 41.86 -15.84
CA VAL A 215 -38.97 43.03 -15.04
C VAL A 215 -37.46 43.21 -14.96
N GLU A 216 -37.01 44.45 -15.12
CA GLU A 216 -35.62 44.85 -14.90
C GLU A 216 -35.50 45.60 -13.58
N MET A 217 -34.72 45.10 -12.63
CA MET A 217 -34.54 45.72 -11.34
C MET A 217 -33.17 46.39 -11.21
N ARG A 218 -33.07 47.41 -10.35
CA ARG A 218 -31.79 47.97 -9.90
C ARG A 218 -31.90 48.48 -8.47
N GLY A 219 -30.76 48.76 -7.85
CA GLY A 219 -30.71 49.18 -6.45
C GLY A 219 -31.08 48.03 -5.52
N THR A 220 -31.57 48.37 -4.33
CA THR A 220 -31.85 47.40 -3.26
C THR A 220 -33.34 47.11 -3.19
N ASN A 221 -33.73 45.87 -3.46
CA ASN A 221 -35.11 45.40 -3.41
C ASN A 221 -35.22 44.31 -2.35
N SER A 222 -36.22 44.40 -1.47
CA SER A 222 -36.34 43.50 -0.31
C SER A 222 -37.72 42.86 -0.22
N PHE A 223 -37.76 41.56 -0.02
CA PHE A 223 -38.98 40.76 0.01
C PHE A 223 -38.98 39.88 1.27
N GLY A 224 -40.14 39.64 1.87
CA GLY A 224 -40.30 38.54 2.83
C GLY A 224 -40.26 37.21 2.10
N THR A 225 -41.39 36.85 1.48
CA THR A 225 -41.47 35.76 0.50
C THR A 225 -41.53 36.31 -0.92
N LEU A 226 -40.73 35.75 -1.82
CA LEU A 226 -40.70 36.11 -3.24
C LEU A 226 -41.00 34.89 -4.11
N THR A 227 -42.07 34.95 -4.90
CA THR A 227 -42.35 33.94 -5.92
C THR A 227 -42.11 34.54 -7.30
N ASN A 228 -41.12 34.03 -8.03
CA ASN A 228 -40.82 34.47 -9.40
C ASN A 228 -41.41 33.49 -10.42
N TRP A 229 -42.42 33.93 -11.17
CA TRP A 229 -42.97 33.23 -12.33
C TRP A 229 -42.36 33.68 -13.66
N GLY A 230 -41.82 34.91 -13.69
CA GLY A 230 -41.34 35.59 -14.89
C GLY A 230 -39.83 35.67 -15.01
N ILE A 231 -39.35 36.75 -15.62
CA ILE A 231 -37.94 37.08 -15.77
C ILE A 231 -37.62 38.27 -14.86
N ILE A 232 -36.70 38.06 -13.91
CA ILE A 232 -36.09 39.12 -13.11
C ILE A 232 -34.65 39.29 -13.59
N ASP A 233 -34.39 40.43 -14.23
CA ASP A 233 -33.06 40.84 -14.70
C ASP A 233 -32.58 42.08 -13.95
N ASN A 234 -31.28 42.32 -13.95
CA ASN A 234 -30.77 43.65 -13.60
C ASN A 234 -30.88 44.61 -14.80
N VAL A 235 -31.09 45.90 -14.53
CA VAL A 235 -30.92 46.94 -15.57
C VAL A 235 -29.46 46.93 -16.04
N ALA A 236 -29.23 46.96 -17.35
CA ALA A 236 -27.89 46.90 -17.95
C ALA A 236 -26.93 47.92 -17.32
N SER A 237 -25.73 47.47 -16.95
CA SER A 237 -24.68 48.24 -16.27
C SER A 237 -25.00 48.71 -14.83
N TYR A 238 -26.14 48.32 -14.25
CA TYR A 238 -26.46 48.58 -12.84
C TYR A 238 -26.36 47.31 -12.00
N SER A 239 -26.10 47.49 -10.71
CA SER A 239 -26.20 46.44 -9.70
C SER A 239 -27.65 46.30 -9.21
N LEU A 240 -28.02 45.06 -8.95
CA LEU A 240 -29.29 44.65 -8.36
C LEU A 240 -29.01 43.83 -7.10
N ASP A 241 -29.53 44.26 -5.97
CA ASP A 241 -29.63 43.45 -4.76
C ASP A 241 -31.09 43.02 -4.56
N ILE A 242 -31.32 41.71 -4.53
CA ILE A 242 -32.58 41.08 -4.16
C ILE A 242 -32.37 40.44 -2.79
N ASN A 243 -32.93 41.05 -1.75
CA ASN A 243 -32.87 40.54 -0.39
C ASN A 243 -34.18 39.80 -0.08
N VAL A 244 -34.10 38.53 0.32
CA VAL A 244 -35.27 37.72 0.68
C VAL A 244 -35.14 37.29 2.14
N SER A 245 -36.05 37.73 3.01
CA SER A 245 -35.96 37.45 4.45
C SER A 245 -36.56 36.10 4.86
N ASP A 246 -37.48 35.56 4.07
CA ASP A 246 -38.06 34.24 4.29
C ASP A 246 -37.70 33.30 3.14
N VAL A 247 -38.60 33.06 2.18
CA VAL A 247 -38.44 32.02 1.16
C VAL A 247 -38.47 32.61 -0.25
N ILE A 248 -37.62 32.10 -1.13
CA ILE A 248 -37.74 32.34 -2.57
C ILE A 248 -38.21 31.08 -3.32
N TYR A 249 -39.26 31.24 -4.12
CA TYR A 249 -39.73 30.25 -5.09
C TYR A 249 -39.44 30.75 -6.51
N ASN A 250 -38.37 30.25 -7.13
CA ASN A 250 -38.01 30.62 -8.50
C ASN A 250 -38.56 29.61 -9.52
N HIS A 251 -39.74 29.89 -10.07
CA HIS A 251 -40.30 29.14 -11.21
C HIS A 251 -39.84 29.67 -12.56
N GLY A 252 -39.50 30.95 -12.64
CA GLY A 252 -39.07 31.64 -13.85
C GLY A 252 -37.54 31.70 -14.01
N THR A 253 -37.05 32.86 -14.42
CA THR A 253 -35.62 33.14 -14.63
C THR A 253 -35.17 34.29 -13.75
N ILE A 254 -34.09 34.08 -13.00
CA ILE A 254 -33.31 35.14 -12.38
C ILE A 254 -31.96 35.16 -13.08
N SER A 255 -31.65 36.25 -13.78
CA SER A 255 -30.43 36.34 -14.60
C SER A 255 -29.65 37.64 -14.36
N ARG A 256 -28.53 37.75 -15.09
CA ARG A 256 -27.73 38.98 -15.18
C ARG A 256 -27.54 39.39 -16.63
N LYS A 257 -27.68 40.68 -16.91
CA LYS A 257 -27.32 41.29 -18.19
C LYS A 257 -25.83 41.66 -18.23
N THR A 258 -25.29 41.74 -19.45
CA THR A 258 -23.89 42.10 -19.72
C THR A 258 -23.48 43.36 -18.96
N ASN A 259 -22.34 43.31 -18.28
CA ASN A 259 -21.72 44.41 -17.52
C ASN A 259 -22.46 44.89 -16.25
N GLY A 260 -23.51 44.20 -15.79
CA GLY A 260 -24.11 44.45 -14.47
C GLY A 260 -23.94 43.27 -13.51
N SER A 261 -24.43 43.43 -12.28
CA SER A 261 -24.43 42.38 -11.26
C SER A 261 -25.82 42.18 -10.67
N SER A 262 -26.19 40.92 -10.40
CA SER A 262 -27.39 40.56 -9.64
C SER A 262 -26.98 39.72 -8.43
N ASN A 263 -27.26 40.24 -7.23
CA ASN A 263 -26.98 39.60 -5.96
C ASN A 263 -28.31 39.13 -5.36
N LEU A 264 -28.47 37.82 -5.22
CA LEU A 264 -29.57 37.21 -4.49
C LEU A 264 -29.08 36.91 -3.07
N ASN A 265 -29.55 37.67 -2.08
CA ASN A 265 -29.17 37.53 -0.69
C ASN A 265 -30.35 36.93 0.10
N LEU A 266 -30.17 35.71 0.58
CA LEU A 266 -31.17 34.88 1.23
C LEU A 266 -30.93 34.82 2.73
N GLN A 267 -31.95 35.11 3.52
CA GLN A 267 -31.91 34.89 4.96
C GLN A 267 -32.39 33.49 5.34
N ARG A 268 -33.18 32.81 4.48
CA ARG A 268 -33.60 31.40 4.69
C ARG A 268 -33.53 30.57 3.40
N ASP A 269 -34.67 30.15 2.85
CA ASP A 269 -34.74 28.96 1.98
C ASP A 269 -34.77 29.31 0.48
N LEU A 270 -34.19 28.42 -0.33
CA LEU A 270 -34.15 28.50 -1.79
C LEU A 270 -34.87 27.32 -2.43
N TYR A 271 -35.97 27.59 -3.14
CA TYR A 271 -36.62 26.62 -4.01
C TYR A 271 -36.50 27.05 -5.48
N ASN A 272 -35.63 26.37 -6.23
CA ASN A 272 -35.39 26.66 -7.64
C ASN A 272 -36.05 25.62 -8.56
N TYR A 273 -37.11 26.03 -9.25
CA TYR A 273 -37.79 25.26 -10.28
C TYR A 273 -37.41 25.69 -11.71
N GLY A 274 -36.81 26.88 -11.86
CA GLY A 274 -36.45 27.48 -13.14
C GLY A 274 -34.95 27.73 -13.32
N VAL A 275 -34.60 28.87 -13.93
CA VAL A 275 -33.21 29.24 -14.28
C VAL A 275 -32.65 30.21 -13.23
N LEU A 276 -31.47 29.88 -12.70
CA LEU A 276 -30.75 30.70 -11.72
C LEU A 276 -29.33 31.04 -12.21
N ASN A 277 -29.16 32.26 -12.70
CA ASN A 277 -27.92 32.81 -13.23
C ASN A 277 -27.65 34.21 -12.66
N ALA A 278 -27.72 34.33 -11.34
CA ALA A 278 -27.34 35.54 -10.61
C ALA A 278 -25.80 35.65 -10.55
N SER A 279 -25.26 36.86 -10.35
CA SER A 279 -23.82 37.02 -10.07
C SER A 279 -23.41 36.33 -8.77
N TYR A 280 -24.27 36.43 -7.76
CA TYR A 280 -24.10 35.81 -6.46
C TYR A 280 -25.44 35.27 -5.95
N VAL A 281 -25.42 34.06 -5.42
CA VAL A 281 -26.45 33.53 -4.53
C VAL A 281 -25.79 33.41 -3.15
N ARG A 282 -26.30 34.12 -2.14
CA ARG A 282 -25.71 34.19 -0.80
C ARG A 282 -26.70 33.79 0.27
N PHE A 283 -26.33 32.88 1.15
CA PHE A 283 -27.02 32.60 2.40
C PHE A 283 -26.37 33.43 3.52
N MET A 284 -27.17 34.26 4.20
CA MET A 284 -26.67 35.40 4.98
C MET A 284 -26.97 35.33 6.48
N ALA A 285 -28.15 34.84 6.88
CA ALA A 285 -28.57 34.83 8.29
C ALA A 285 -28.20 33.52 8.95
N PRO A 286 -27.87 33.52 10.25
CA PRO A 286 -27.72 32.30 11.05
C PRO A 286 -29.02 31.48 11.09
N GLY A 287 -28.91 30.18 10.81
CA GLY A 287 -30.00 29.22 10.95
C GLY A 287 -29.92 28.14 9.87
N PRO A 288 -30.75 27.08 9.94
CA PRO A 288 -30.83 26.12 8.87
C PRO A 288 -31.46 26.76 7.62
N HIS A 289 -30.86 26.52 6.47
CA HIS A 289 -31.34 26.88 5.15
C HIS A 289 -31.74 25.62 4.39
N GLN A 290 -32.95 25.59 3.85
CA GLN A 290 -33.37 24.52 2.94
C GLN A 290 -33.09 24.91 1.50
N ILE A 291 -32.52 23.96 0.74
CA ILE A 291 -32.16 24.16 -0.66
C ILE A 291 -32.77 23.05 -1.50
N TYR A 292 -33.55 23.45 -2.49
CA TYR A 292 -34.21 22.58 -3.44
C TYR A 292 -33.95 23.04 -4.87
N GLN A 293 -33.65 22.09 -5.74
CA GLN A 293 -33.59 22.27 -7.19
C GLN A 293 -34.44 21.18 -7.87
N SER A 294 -35.46 21.60 -8.63
CA SER A 294 -36.29 20.67 -9.39
C SER A 294 -35.46 19.88 -10.39
N ASP A 295 -35.79 18.61 -10.64
CA ASP A 295 -35.17 17.80 -11.69
C ASP A 295 -35.39 18.35 -13.10
N THR A 296 -36.44 19.15 -13.29
CA THR A 296 -36.71 19.84 -14.55
C THR A 296 -36.00 21.19 -14.67
N ALA A 297 -35.41 21.71 -13.59
CA ALA A 297 -34.64 22.94 -13.61
C ALA A 297 -33.28 22.70 -14.28
N GLY A 298 -32.84 23.68 -15.09
CA GLY A 298 -31.49 23.69 -15.62
C GLY A 298 -30.43 23.77 -14.50
N GLU A 299 -29.18 23.47 -14.85
CA GLU A 299 -28.05 23.64 -13.93
C GLU A 299 -27.98 25.09 -13.43
N ILE A 300 -27.65 25.26 -12.14
CA ILE A 300 -27.36 26.58 -11.58
C ILE A 300 -26.08 27.07 -12.25
N THR A 301 -26.16 28.21 -12.92
CA THR A 301 -25.05 28.82 -13.69
C THR A 301 -24.59 30.14 -13.06
N SER A 302 -25.02 30.39 -11.82
CA SER A 302 -24.56 31.51 -11.01
C SER A 302 -23.08 31.29 -10.67
N PRO A 303 -22.15 32.20 -11.03
CA PRO A 303 -20.70 31.98 -10.85
C PRO A 303 -20.30 31.81 -9.39
N ASN A 304 -21.06 32.39 -8.46
CA ASN A 304 -20.78 32.32 -7.04
C ASN A 304 -22.03 31.84 -6.29
N PHE A 305 -21.92 30.71 -5.62
CA PHE A 305 -22.92 30.17 -4.71
C PHE A 305 -22.29 30.05 -3.33
N ILE A 306 -22.67 30.94 -2.43
CA ILE A 306 -21.93 31.21 -1.20
C ILE A 306 -22.83 31.03 0.02
N ALA A 307 -22.41 30.21 0.98
CA ALA A 307 -22.90 30.34 2.35
C ALA A 307 -21.93 31.26 3.10
N VAL A 308 -22.40 32.41 3.61
CA VAL A 308 -21.53 33.30 4.39
C VAL A 308 -21.11 32.58 5.67
N ALA A 309 -19.89 32.82 6.16
CA ALA A 309 -19.43 32.20 7.39
C ALA A 309 -20.47 32.40 8.52
N GLU A 310 -20.79 31.32 9.23
CA GLU A 310 -21.78 31.30 10.31
C GLU A 310 -23.23 31.61 9.88
N SER A 311 -23.56 31.46 8.58
CA SER A 311 -24.96 31.45 8.12
C SER A 311 -25.71 30.22 8.63
N GLY A 312 -25.02 29.17 9.06
CA GLY A 312 -25.65 27.95 9.55
C GLY A 312 -25.79 26.89 8.46
N ASP A 313 -26.48 25.80 8.82
CA ASP A 313 -26.46 24.57 8.04
C ASP A 313 -27.29 24.69 6.76
N LEU A 314 -26.79 24.11 5.66
CA LEU A 314 -27.51 23.99 4.40
C LEU A 314 -28.05 22.57 4.30
N GLU A 315 -29.38 22.42 4.34
CA GLU A 315 -30.08 21.15 4.19
C GLU A 315 -30.56 20.97 2.74
N MET A 316 -30.06 19.92 2.08
CA MET A 316 -30.46 19.56 0.73
C MET A 316 -31.79 18.80 0.74
N LEU A 317 -32.74 19.24 -0.08
CA LEU A 317 -34.02 18.57 -0.31
C LEU A 317 -34.08 17.87 -1.69
N SER A 318 -33.01 17.96 -2.48
CA SER A 318 -32.87 17.35 -3.80
C SER A 318 -31.39 17.26 -4.18
N ASN A 319 -31.10 16.54 -5.27
CA ASN A 319 -29.80 16.66 -5.93
C ASN A 319 -29.58 18.09 -6.43
N LEU A 320 -28.36 18.61 -6.28
CA LEU A 320 -27.98 19.94 -6.79
C LEU A 320 -27.03 19.80 -7.98
N ARG A 321 -27.26 20.60 -9.02
CA ARG A 321 -26.53 20.56 -10.29
C ARG A 321 -26.04 21.96 -10.63
N PHE A 322 -24.73 22.10 -10.77
CA PHE A 322 -24.02 23.35 -11.00
C PHE A 322 -23.21 23.30 -12.29
N LYS A 323 -23.10 24.43 -12.99
CA LYS A 323 -22.24 24.57 -14.18
C LYS A 323 -21.42 25.85 -14.12
N ASN A 324 -20.10 25.69 -14.15
CA ASN A 324 -19.14 26.80 -14.04
C ASN A 324 -19.37 27.69 -12.80
N THR A 325 -19.77 27.07 -11.68
CA THR A 325 -20.03 27.75 -10.41
C THR A 325 -18.92 27.47 -9.40
N ASP A 326 -18.53 28.49 -8.65
CA ASP A 326 -17.78 28.36 -7.41
C ASP A 326 -18.77 28.23 -6.25
N VAL A 327 -18.87 27.02 -5.71
CA VAL A 327 -19.65 26.68 -4.53
C VAL A 327 -18.71 26.76 -3.33
N ASN A 328 -18.89 27.79 -2.52
CA ASN A 328 -18.08 28.06 -1.34
C ASN A 328 -18.99 28.14 -0.10
N LEU A 329 -18.86 27.17 0.79
CA LEU A 329 -19.70 27.11 1.98
C LEU A 329 -19.07 27.75 3.23
N ASN A 330 -17.87 28.34 3.12
CA ASN A 330 -17.14 29.00 4.21
C ASN A 330 -17.15 28.23 5.55
N ASN A 331 -16.93 26.91 5.47
CA ASN A 331 -16.94 25.92 6.55
C ASN A 331 -18.30 25.70 7.24
N ASN A 332 -19.40 26.16 6.64
CA ASN A 332 -20.73 25.76 7.08
C ASN A 332 -20.99 24.28 6.77
N THR A 333 -21.90 23.68 7.53
CA THR A 333 -22.35 22.30 7.32
C THR A 333 -23.30 22.22 6.13
N LEU A 334 -23.09 21.22 5.28
CA LEU A 334 -23.98 20.81 4.22
C LEU A 334 -24.54 19.42 4.59
N ILE A 335 -25.82 19.39 4.93
CA ILE A 335 -26.57 18.17 5.22
C ILE A 335 -27.11 17.65 3.88
N MET A 336 -26.53 16.56 3.39
CA MET A 336 -26.88 15.98 2.10
C MET A 336 -28.01 14.95 2.20
N ASN A 337 -28.70 14.87 3.33
CA ASN A 337 -29.77 13.90 3.57
C ASN A 337 -31.02 14.55 4.16
N HIS A 338 -32.20 14.12 3.71
CA HIS A 338 -33.47 14.57 4.25
C HIS A 338 -34.49 13.42 4.25
N ASN A 339 -35.20 13.21 5.36
CA ASN A 339 -36.20 12.15 5.52
C ASN A 339 -35.73 10.74 5.10
N GLY A 340 -34.44 10.42 5.35
CA GLY A 340 -33.84 9.13 5.00
C GLY A 340 -33.47 8.96 3.51
N VAL A 341 -33.53 10.03 2.73
CA VAL A 341 -33.06 10.06 1.34
C VAL A 341 -31.72 10.81 1.30
N ASP A 342 -30.73 10.22 0.64
CA ASP A 342 -29.44 10.83 0.38
C ASP A 342 -29.43 11.54 -0.98
N TYR A 343 -28.80 12.70 -1.02
CA TYR A 343 -28.63 13.52 -2.22
C TYR A 343 -27.15 13.73 -2.54
N GLY A 344 -26.87 14.14 -3.77
CA GLY A 344 -25.53 14.46 -4.24
C GLY A 344 -25.44 15.79 -4.96
N ILE A 345 -24.18 16.21 -5.18
CA ILE A 345 -23.83 17.39 -5.95
C ILE A 345 -23.19 16.97 -7.27
N THR A 346 -23.67 17.52 -8.37
CA THR A 346 -23.02 17.39 -9.69
C THR A 346 -22.47 18.75 -10.11
N LEU A 347 -21.17 18.78 -10.45
CA LEU A 347 -20.49 19.96 -10.98
C LEU A 347 -19.99 19.71 -12.41
N THR A 348 -20.58 20.43 -13.37
CA THR A 348 -20.09 20.52 -14.76
C THR A 348 -19.10 21.68 -14.86
N GLY A 349 -17.83 21.41 -14.52
CA GLY A 349 -16.82 22.43 -14.23
C GLY A 349 -17.12 23.23 -12.94
N GLY A 350 -16.23 24.14 -12.56
CA GLY A 350 -16.36 24.93 -11.33
C GLY A 350 -15.55 24.38 -10.15
N THR A 351 -15.83 24.89 -8.94
CA THR A 351 -15.12 24.53 -7.70
C THR A 351 -16.11 24.25 -6.58
N PHE A 352 -15.86 23.21 -5.78
CA PHE A 352 -16.56 22.95 -4.52
C PHE A 352 -15.58 23.09 -3.36
N SER A 353 -15.85 23.99 -2.41
CA SER A 353 -14.86 24.33 -1.38
C SER A 353 -15.45 24.71 -0.02
N TYR A 354 -14.64 24.54 1.02
CA TYR A 354 -14.90 25.01 2.38
C TYR A 354 -16.23 24.47 2.93
N ALA A 355 -16.40 23.16 2.96
CA ALA A 355 -17.66 22.52 3.39
C ALA A 355 -17.43 21.46 4.46
N VAL A 356 -18.34 21.38 5.43
CA VAL A 356 -18.49 20.21 6.32
C VAL A 356 -19.67 19.40 5.81
N ILE A 357 -19.43 18.25 5.20
CA ILE A 357 -20.44 17.40 4.58
C ILE A 357 -20.93 16.37 5.61
N VAL A 358 -22.24 16.28 5.78
CA VAL A 358 -22.91 15.28 6.63
C VAL A 358 -23.89 14.49 5.77
N GLY A 359 -23.84 13.16 5.85
CA GLY A 359 -24.60 12.24 5.02
C GLY A 359 -24.86 10.88 5.68
N ASN A 360 -25.68 10.03 5.05
CA ASN A 360 -25.98 8.67 5.56
C ASN A 360 -25.32 7.53 4.78
N GLY A 361 -24.45 7.84 3.82
CA GLY A 361 -23.55 6.86 3.18
C GLY A 361 -23.72 6.69 1.67
N GLU A 362 -24.82 7.15 1.07
CA GLU A 362 -25.01 7.16 -0.40
C GLU A 362 -24.81 8.55 -1.04
N ASN A 363 -24.30 9.50 -0.27
CA ASN A 363 -24.06 10.87 -0.72
C ASN A 363 -22.82 10.93 -1.62
N PHE A 364 -22.94 11.67 -2.73
CA PHE A 364 -21.88 11.76 -3.73
C PHE A 364 -21.56 13.19 -4.16
N VAL A 365 -20.30 13.39 -4.56
CA VAL A 365 -19.87 14.55 -5.33
C VAL A 365 -19.37 14.05 -6.69
N LYS A 366 -20.00 14.53 -7.76
CA LYS A 366 -19.74 14.12 -9.14
C LYS A 366 -19.14 15.26 -9.95
N GLY A 367 -17.93 15.06 -10.45
CA GLY A 367 -17.27 15.97 -11.39
C GLY A 367 -17.51 15.57 -12.85
N ILE A 368 -18.01 16.50 -13.66
CA ILE A 368 -18.12 16.35 -15.11
C ILE A 368 -17.21 17.39 -15.77
N PRO A 369 -16.19 16.97 -16.55
CA PRO A 369 -15.38 17.90 -17.33
C PRO A 369 -16.26 18.72 -18.27
N ASN A 370 -16.04 20.03 -18.34
CA ASN A 370 -16.73 20.90 -19.30
C ASN A 370 -15.92 21.03 -20.60
N ASP A 371 -16.61 21.28 -21.72
CA ASP A 371 -16.08 21.46 -23.09
C ASP A 371 -14.98 22.54 -23.21
N SER A 372 -14.83 23.40 -22.20
CA SER A 372 -13.85 24.48 -22.11
C SER A 372 -12.53 24.13 -21.40
N GLN A 373 -12.26 22.85 -21.10
CA GLN A 373 -11.10 22.40 -20.32
C GLN A 373 -11.03 22.91 -18.87
N VAL A 374 -12.15 23.41 -18.32
CA VAL A 374 -12.23 23.72 -16.89
C VAL A 374 -12.62 22.45 -16.15
N ASN A 375 -11.63 21.72 -15.68
CA ASN A 375 -11.85 20.56 -14.83
C ASN A 375 -12.55 20.97 -13.52
N THR A 376 -13.44 20.11 -13.03
CA THR A 376 -14.07 20.27 -11.71
C THR A 376 -13.01 20.22 -10.61
N LYS A 377 -13.09 21.15 -9.66
CA LYS A 377 -12.14 21.29 -8.56
C LYS A 377 -12.80 21.06 -7.21
N MET A 378 -12.07 20.48 -6.27
CA MET A 378 -12.52 20.30 -4.89
C MET A 378 -11.41 20.57 -3.88
N GLN A 379 -11.72 21.27 -2.78
CA GLN A 379 -10.71 21.62 -1.78
C GLN A 379 -11.30 21.93 -0.39
N ASP A 380 -10.48 21.76 0.65
CA ASP A 380 -10.74 22.21 2.03
C ASP A 380 -12.13 21.73 2.53
N PHE A 381 -12.43 20.43 2.43
CA PHE A 381 -13.66 19.85 2.97
C PHE A 381 -13.41 18.81 4.07
N VAL A 382 -14.40 18.66 4.95
CA VAL A 382 -14.53 17.57 5.92
C VAL A 382 -15.81 16.80 5.59
N ALA A 383 -15.78 15.48 5.52
CA ALA A 383 -16.97 14.65 5.31
C ALA A 383 -17.03 13.49 6.31
N ASP A 384 -18.22 12.96 6.58
CA ASP A 384 -18.40 11.68 7.25
C ASP A 384 -18.15 10.52 6.27
N ASN A 385 -19.10 10.20 5.42
CA ASN A 385 -18.96 9.27 4.31
C ASN A 385 -19.11 10.04 3.01
N LEU A 386 -18.31 9.69 2.01
CA LEU A 386 -18.35 10.39 0.73
C LEU A 386 -18.07 9.45 -0.41
N GLU A 387 -18.91 9.51 -1.44
CA GLU A 387 -18.62 8.92 -2.74
C GLU A 387 -18.12 9.99 -3.72
N ILE A 388 -17.00 9.71 -4.38
CA ILE A 388 -16.48 10.51 -5.49
C ILE A 388 -16.81 9.82 -6.81
N GLN A 389 -17.44 10.57 -7.71
CA GLN A 389 -17.79 10.14 -9.06
C GLN A 389 -17.25 11.08 -10.13
N GLY A 390 -17.05 10.55 -11.34
CA GLY A 390 -16.55 11.36 -12.47
C GLY A 390 -15.11 11.83 -12.26
N GLU A 391 -14.72 12.98 -12.80
CA GLU A 391 -13.34 13.49 -12.72
C GLU A 391 -13.25 14.74 -11.82
N ILE A 392 -12.44 14.67 -10.76
CA ILE A 392 -12.26 15.77 -9.80
C ILE A 392 -10.77 16.03 -9.57
N ASN A 393 -10.37 17.30 -9.69
CA ASN A 393 -9.05 17.79 -9.31
C ASN A 393 -9.05 18.35 -7.90
N PHE A 394 -8.26 17.75 -7.02
CA PHE A 394 -8.04 18.24 -5.68
C PHE A 394 -6.89 19.26 -5.63
N LEU A 395 -7.11 20.35 -4.90
CA LEU A 395 -6.14 21.47 -4.81
C LEU A 395 -5.43 21.56 -3.46
N LYS A 396 -6.10 21.13 -2.38
CA LYS A 396 -5.65 21.27 -0.99
C LYS A 396 -6.14 20.10 -0.15
N THR A 397 -5.84 20.14 1.15
CA THR A 397 -6.12 19.08 2.10
C THR A 397 -7.62 18.84 2.27
N ASN A 398 -8.01 17.57 2.28
CA ASN A 398 -9.37 17.13 2.54
C ASN A 398 -9.38 16.02 3.59
N HIS A 399 -10.49 15.88 4.30
CA HIS A 399 -10.64 14.92 5.37
C HIS A 399 -11.98 14.19 5.26
N VAL A 400 -11.95 12.86 5.28
CA VAL A 400 -13.14 12.00 5.35
C VAL A 400 -13.01 11.20 6.63
N THR A 401 -13.85 11.47 7.63
CA THR A 401 -13.79 10.84 8.96
C THR A 401 -14.28 9.39 8.94
N GLY A 402 -15.10 9.02 7.97
CA GLY A 402 -15.65 7.69 7.75
C GLY A 402 -15.11 7.05 6.47
N THR A 403 -16.01 6.51 5.66
CA THR A 403 -15.68 5.76 4.45
C THR A 403 -15.61 6.67 3.23
N LEU A 404 -14.51 6.59 2.49
CA LEU A 404 -14.38 7.20 1.18
C LEU A 404 -14.49 6.13 0.10
N VAL A 405 -15.49 6.29 -0.79
CA VAL A 405 -15.65 5.46 -1.99
C VAL A 405 -15.23 6.28 -3.21
N ASN A 406 -14.27 5.80 -3.99
CA ASN A 406 -13.90 6.41 -5.26
C ASN A 406 -14.38 5.55 -6.43
N ASN A 407 -15.43 5.99 -7.12
CA ASN A 407 -15.92 5.42 -8.37
C ASN A 407 -15.49 6.23 -9.62
N GLY A 408 -14.63 7.24 -9.43
CA GLY A 408 -14.19 8.15 -10.49
C GLY A 408 -12.67 8.27 -10.60
N THR A 409 -12.23 9.43 -11.09
CA THR A 409 -10.83 9.81 -11.20
C THR A 409 -10.56 10.95 -10.22
N MET A 410 -9.78 10.65 -9.19
CA MET A 410 -9.24 11.61 -8.23
C MET A 410 -7.85 12.03 -8.69
N ASN A 411 -7.73 13.28 -9.13
CA ASN A 411 -6.51 13.86 -9.66
C ASN A 411 -5.99 14.96 -8.71
N THR A 412 -4.68 15.16 -8.63
CA THR A 412 -4.11 16.38 -8.05
C THR A 412 -3.72 17.34 -9.17
N GLN A 413 -4.14 18.61 -9.08
CA GLN A 413 -3.80 19.61 -10.09
C GLN A 413 -2.28 19.86 -10.14
N ALA A 414 -1.74 20.08 -11.35
CA ALA A 414 -0.33 20.41 -11.55
C ALA A 414 0.14 21.57 -10.65
N SER A 415 1.33 21.42 -10.07
CA SER A 415 1.95 22.36 -9.11
C SER A 415 1.31 22.42 -7.72
N TYR A 416 0.28 21.62 -7.43
CA TYR A 416 -0.32 21.51 -6.10
C TYR A 416 0.12 20.23 -5.39
N THR A 417 0.03 20.28 -4.06
CA THR A 417 0.14 19.10 -3.19
C THR A 417 -1.20 18.91 -2.50
N HIS A 418 -1.76 17.71 -2.63
CA HIS A 418 -3.02 17.34 -2.03
C HIS A 418 -2.78 16.24 -0.98
N SER A 419 -3.42 16.41 0.17
CA SER A 419 -3.45 15.43 1.23
C SER A 419 -4.90 15.03 1.50
N LEU A 420 -5.17 13.73 1.50
CA LEU A 420 -6.48 13.17 1.81
C LEU A 420 -6.34 12.25 3.00
N THR A 421 -7.06 12.56 4.07
CA THR A 421 -7.13 11.68 5.24
C THR A 421 -8.45 10.92 5.22
N VAL A 422 -8.41 9.60 5.45
CA VAL A 422 -9.58 8.71 5.48
C VAL A 422 -9.62 7.96 6.80
N GLY A 423 -10.71 8.10 7.55
CA GLY A 423 -10.82 7.65 8.93
C GLY A 423 -11.09 6.15 9.09
N THR A 424 -12.08 5.58 8.39
CA THR A 424 -12.44 4.16 8.57
C THR A 424 -12.05 3.26 7.40
N LYS A 425 -12.27 3.68 6.16
CA LYS A 425 -12.03 2.81 5.00
C LYS A 425 -11.93 3.60 3.70
N LEU A 426 -10.92 3.31 2.89
CA LEU A 426 -10.84 3.74 1.49
C LEU A 426 -11.21 2.58 0.57
N GLU A 427 -12.27 2.74 -0.22
CA GLU A 427 -12.64 1.84 -1.32
C GLU A 427 -12.37 2.52 -2.67
N ASN A 428 -11.28 2.16 -3.33
CA ASN A 428 -10.94 2.71 -4.64
C ASN A 428 -11.37 1.74 -5.76
N TYR A 429 -12.49 2.03 -6.43
CA TYR A 429 -12.92 1.35 -7.66
C TYR A 429 -12.42 2.04 -8.93
N GLY A 430 -12.12 3.34 -8.84
CA GLY A 430 -11.66 4.16 -9.95
C GLY A 430 -10.14 4.35 -9.99
N THR A 431 -9.72 5.57 -10.32
CA THR A 431 -8.32 5.97 -10.44
C THR A 431 -7.97 7.04 -9.40
N ILE A 432 -6.88 6.86 -8.66
CA ILE A 432 -6.28 7.89 -7.81
C ILE A 432 -4.90 8.22 -8.38
N THR A 433 -4.76 9.39 -8.97
CA THR A 433 -3.54 9.77 -9.66
C THR A 433 -3.08 11.21 -9.44
N GLN A 434 -1.98 11.57 -10.07
CA GLN A 434 -1.30 12.85 -9.95
C GLN A 434 -0.75 13.29 -11.30
N LEU A 435 -0.89 14.58 -11.61
CA LEU A 435 -0.31 15.18 -12.80
C LEU A 435 1.19 15.45 -12.60
N SER A 436 1.91 15.70 -13.71
CA SER A 436 3.32 16.11 -13.68
C SER A 436 3.53 17.29 -12.73
N ASN A 437 4.52 17.17 -11.85
CA ASN A 437 4.85 18.17 -10.81
C ASN A 437 3.74 18.39 -9.75
N SER A 438 2.91 17.39 -9.48
CA SER A 438 1.98 17.38 -8.33
C SER A 438 2.27 16.20 -7.41
N ASN A 439 1.75 16.26 -6.18
CA ASN A 439 1.87 15.16 -5.22
C ASN A 439 0.53 14.84 -4.58
N THR A 440 0.10 13.59 -4.68
CA THR A 440 -1.06 13.04 -3.96
C THR A 440 -0.59 12.24 -2.74
N TYR A 441 -0.97 12.67 -1.54
CA TYR A 441 -0.71 11.97 -0.27
C TYR A 441 -2.02 11.42 0.30
N LEU A 442 -2.06 10.11 0.53
CA LEU A 442 -3.17 9.45 1.22
C LEU A 442 -2.73 9.08 2.65
N TYR A 443 -3.50 9.53 3.64
CA TYR A 443 -3.34 9.19 5.05
C TYR A 443 -4.54 8.35 5.47
N LEU A 444 -4.32 7.11 5.87
CA LEU A 444 -5.37 6.14 6.15
C LEU A 444 -5.31 5.75 7.62
N ASP A 445 -6.28 6.21 8.39
CA ASP A 445 -6.50 5.76 9.77
C ASP A 445 -7.24 4.40 9.80
N GLY A 446 -7.80 3.99 8.67
CA GLY A 446 -8.55 2.76 8.51
C GLY A 446 -8.03 1.84 7.40
N ASP A 447 -8.91 1.00 6.88
CA ASP A 447 -8.55 -0.04 5.91
C ASP A 447 -8.35 0.48 4.48
N PHE A 448 -7.54 -0.23 3.69
CA PHE A 448 -7.26 0.09 2.29
C PHE A 448 -7.77 -1.00 1.35
N TYR A 449 -8.76 -0.67 0.52
CA TYR A 449 -9.33 -1.56 -0.49
C TYR A 449 -9.14 -0.95 -1.88
N ASN A 450 -8.30 -1.57 -2.70
CA ASN A 450 -8.02 -1.11 -4.05
C ASN A 450 -8.54 -2.07 -5.11
N TYR A 451 -9.72 -1.76 -5.65
CA TYR A 451 -10.29 -2.46 -6.80
C TYR A 451 -9.80 -1.90 -8.15
N GLY A 452 -9.47 -0.60 -8.19
CA GLY A 452 -8.99 0.10 -9.39
C GLY A 452 -7.48 0.35 -9.39
N PHE A 453 -7.07 1.55 -9.81
CA PHE A 453 -5.67 1.95 -9.95
C PHE A 453 -5.31 3.11 -9.02
N THR A 454 -4.10 3.09 -8.48
CA THR A 454 -3.50 4.24 -7.82
C THR A 454 -2.01 4.38 -8.14
N ASP A 455 -1.59 5.62 -8.39
CA ASP A 455 -0.19 6.02 -8.36
C ASP A 455 0.06 7.22 -7.45
N ALA A 456 -0.70 7.30 -6.35
CA ALA A 456 -0.49 8.29 -5.31
C ALA A 456 0.99 8.30 -4.87
N ARG A 457 1.58 9.49 -4.73
CA ARG A 457 3.00 9.66 -4.35
C ARG A 457 3.33 8.90 -3.07
N GLN A 458 2.41 8.92 -2.11
CA GLN A 458 2.53 8.22 -0.84
C GLN A 458 1.16 7.78 -0.32
N ILE A 459 1.12 6.56 0.21
CA ILE A 459 0.00 5.99 0.95
C ILE A 459 0.54 5.64 2.33
N ASN A 460 -0.02 6.24 3.38
CA ASN A 460 0.46 6.07 4.74
C ASN A 460 -0.64 5.57 5.65
N LEU A 461 -0.44 4.40 6.28
CA LEU A 461 -1.30 3.90 7.35
C LEU A 461 -0.92 4.64 8.64
N THR A 462 -1.81 5.50 9.14
CA THR A 462 -1.48 6.52 10.15
C THR A 462 -1.92 6.18 11.56
N ALA A 463 -3.03 5.48 11.72
CA ALA A 463 -3.54 5.14 13.05
C ALA A 463 -2.90 3.87 13.60
N SER A 464 -2.89 3.74 14.93
CA SER A 464 -2.21 2.64 15.62
C SER A 464 -3.03 1.36 15.75
N ASN A 465 -4.23 1.33 15.17
CA ASN A 465 -5.11 0.16 15.09
C ASN A 465 -4.63 -0.83 14.02
N ASP A 466 -5.29 -1.99 13.97
CA ASP A 466 -5.09 -2.95 12.90
C ASP A 466 -5.63 -2.39 11.58
N HIS A 467 -4.94 -2.71 10.48
CA HIS A 467 -5.35 -2.32 9.12
C HIS A 467 -5.51 -3.55 8.25
N LYS A 468 -6.55 -3.58 7.43
CA LYS A 468 -6.73 -4.58 6.36
C LYS A 468 -6.35 -4.01 5.01
N LEU A 469 -5.59 -4.79 4.26
CA LEU A 469 -5.15 -4.46 2.91
C LEU A 469 -5.76 -5.42 1.90
N TYR A 470 -6.48 -4.86 0.93
CA TYR A 470 -7.10 -5.58 -0.16
C TYR A 470 -6.74 -4.95 -1.51
N GLN A 471 -6.52 -5.81 -2.49
CA GLN A 471 -6.42 -5.46 -3.89
C GLN A 471 -7.15 -6.49 -4.75
N SER A 472 -7.91 -6.00 -5.73
CA SER A 472 -8.57 -6.87 -6.71
C SER A 472 -7.67 -7.16 -7.92
N GLY A 473 -7.80 -8.37 -8.48
CA GLY A 473 -7.11 -8.76 -9.71
C GLY A 473 -5.60 -9.03 -9.57
N ASN A 474 -4.97 -9.33 -10.71
CA ASN A 474 -3.54 -9.64 -10.80
C ASN A 474 -2.71 -8.47 -11.39
N ASP A 475 -3.36 -7.35 -11.69
CA ASP A 475 -2.68 -6.18 -12.25
C ASP A 475 -1.95 -5.39 -11.16
N TYR A 476 -0.90 -4.67 -11.56
CA TYR A 476 -0.09 -3.83 -10.66
C TYR A 476 -0.79 -2.50 -10.36
N GLY A 477 -1.99 -2.59 -9.76
CA GLY A 477 -2.87 -1.48 -9.43
C GLY A 477 -2.33 -0.49 -8.40
N ILE A 478 -1.21 -0.80 -7.72
CA ILE A 478 -0.49 0.13 -6.84
C ILE A 478 0.88 0.41 -7.47
N SER A 479 1.06 1.61 -8.01
CA SER A 479 2.21 1.94 -8.86
C SER A 479 2.93 3.22 -8.42
N ASN A 480 4.26 3.26 -8.49
CA ASN A 480 5.06 4.47 -8.19
C ASN A 480 4.81 5.11 -6.81
N SER A 481 4.27 4.34 -5.86
CA SER A 481 3.88 4.83 -4.55
C SER A 481 4.96 4.55 -3.50
N THR A 482 5.08 5.44 -2.52
CA THR A 482 5.69 5.08 -1.24
C THR A 482 4.58 4.61 -0.31
N PHE A 483 4.52 3.30 -0.01
CA PHE A 483 3.53 2.71 0.88
C PHE A 483 4.16 2.53 2.27
N THR A 484 3.63 3.22 3.28
CA THR A 484 4.19 3.22 4.63
C THR A 484 3.15 2.92 5.70
N ALA A 485 3.62 2.45 6.85
CA ALA A 485 2.83 2.41 8.08
C ALA A 485 3.58 3.12 9.20
N VAL A 486 2.89 3.83 10.08
CA VAL A 486 3.51 4.45 11.26
C VAL A 486 4.11 3.36 12.16
N ALA A 487 5.26 3.62 12.77
CA ALA A 487 5.94 2.63 13.61
C ALA A 487 5.11 2.33 14.87
N GLY A 488 4.93 1.06 15.19
CA GLY A 488 4.08 0.64 16.31
C GLY A 488 2.59 0.67 16.00
N ASN A 489 2.21 0.66 14.71
CA ASN A 489 0.85 0.37 14.32
C ASN A 489 0.47 -1.05 14.76
N GLY A 490 -0.84 -1.30 14.84
CA GLY A 490 -1.38 -2.63 15.04
C GLY A 490 -0.95 -3.59 13.93
N THR A 491 -1.56 -4.76 13.94
CA THR A 491 -1.34 -5.78 12.92
C THR A 491 -1.80 -5.27 11.56
N ILE A 492 -0.93 -5.35 10.56
CA ILE A 492 -1.32 -5.12 9.17
C ILE A 492 -1.69 -6.47 8.58
N GLU A 493 -2.94 -6.65 8.17
CA GLU A 493 -3.46 -7.93 7.68
C GLU A 493 -3.69 -7.88 6.16
N LEU A 494 -3.13 -8.84 5.43
CA LEU A 494 -3.47 -9.08 4.03
C LEU A 494 -4.73 -9.93 3.94
N ILE A 495 -5.72 -9.43 3.20
CA ILE A 495 -6.93 -10.19 2.86
C ILE A 495 -7.02 -10.52 1.36
N SER A 496 -5.97 -10.19 0.60
CA SER A 496 -5.73 -10.61 -0.78
C SER A 496 -4.22 -10.60 -1.07
N ASN A 497 -3.83 -11.13 -2.24
CA ASN A 497 -2.50 -10.84 -2.77
C ASN A 497 -2.39 -9.36 -3.11
N LEU A 498 -1.20 -8.78 -2.93
CA LEU A 498 -0.91 -7.40 -3.32
C LEU A 498 0.12 -7.35 -4.46
N ASN A 499 -0.07 -6.44 -5.40
CA ASN A 499 0.75 -6.26 -6.59
C ASN A 499 1.24 -4.81 -6.68
N PHE A 500 2.54 -4.62 -6.52
CA PHE A 500 3.21 -3.32 -6.53
C PHE A 500 4.08 -3.18 -7.78
N LYS A 501 4.01 -2.05 -8.49
CA LYS A 501 4.96 -1.68 -9.56
C LYS A 501 5.76 -0.45 -9.13
N ASN A 502 7.08 -0.53 -9.23
CA ASN A 502 8.00 0.59 -8.96
C ASN A 502 7.72 1.35 -7.65
N SER A 503 7.24 0.62 -6.64
CA SER A 503 6.80 1.18 -5.37
C SER A 503 7.80 0.84 -4.26
N THR A 504 7.89 1.70 -3.26
CA THR A 504 8.65 1.45 -2.02
C THR A 504 7.67 1.14 -0.91
N VAL A 505 7.69 -0.09 -0.40
CA VAL A 505 6.88 -0.54 0.73
C VAL A 505 7.78 -0.60 1.97
N ASN A 506 7.44 0.17 2.99
CA ASN A 506 8.14 0.22 4.26
C ASN A 506 7.15 0.17 5.42
N PHE A 507 7.08 -0.98 6.09
CA PHE A 507 6.19 -1.15 7.22
C PHE A 507 6.83 -0.78 8.57
N ASN A 508 8.00 -0.13 8.59
CA ASN A 508 8.65 0.41 9.79
C ASN A 508 8.73 -0.59 10.97
N ASN A 509 9.06 -1.84 10.65
CA ASN A 509 9.15 -3.01 11.53
C ASN A 509 7.82 -3.50 12.14
N ASN A 510 6.67 -3.03 11.64
CA ASN A 510 5.38 -3.60 12.01
C ASN A 510 5.24 -5.03 11.47
N THR A 511 4.35 -5.79 12.12
CA THR A 511 3.98 -7.15 11.68
C THR A 511 2.96 -7.09 10.55
N LEU A 512 3.30 -7.73 9.44
CA LEU A 512 2.41 -8.02 8.31
C LEU A 512 1.93 -9.47 8.43
N THR A 513 0.68 -9.66 8.80
CA THR A 513 0.00 -10.95 8.78
C THR A 513 -0.46 -11.25 7.36
N MET A 514 0.15 -12.25 6.73
CA MET A 514 -0.09 -12.62 5.34
C MET A 514 -1.16 -13.71 5.20
N ASN A 515 -1.94 -13.99 6.24
CA ASN A 515 -2.99 -14.99 6.23
C ASN A 515 -4.31 -14.44 6.78
N HIS A 516 -5.42 -14.75 6.14
CA HIS A 516 -6.76 -14.39 6.60
C HIS A 516 -7.74 -15.54 6.34
N ASN A 517 -8.56 -15.89 7.34
CA ASN A 517 -9.53 -17.00 7.28
C ASN A 517 -8.94 -18.34 6.78
N GLY A 518 -7.69 -18.63 7.16
CA GLY A 518 -6.99 -19.86 6.77
C GLY A 518 -6.42 -19.86 5.34
N VAL A 519 -6.51 -18.75 4.62
CA VAL A 519 -5.90 -18.57 3.30
C VAL A 519 -4.60 -17.78 3.46
N ASP A 520 -3.53 -18.28 2.85
CA ASP A 520 -2.25 -17.58 2.76
C ASP A 520 -2.19 -16.71 1.50
N TYR A 521 -1.73 -15.47 1.65
CA TYR A 521 -1.53 -14.50 0.58
C TYR A 521 -0.04 -14.20 0.39
N GLY A 522 0.29 -13.64 -0.77
CA GLY A 522 1.62 -13.20 -1.15
C GLY A 522 1.67 -11.77 -1.66
N MET A 523 2.88 -11.28 -1.91
CA MET A 523 3.11 -9.97 -2.51
C MET A 523 3.98 -10.09 -3.77
N ASN A 524 3.51 -9.49 -4.85
CA ASN A 524 4.21 -9.42 -6.13
C ASN A 524 4.77 -8.00 -6.33
N PHE A 525 6.01 -7.92 -6.79
CA PHE A 525 6.70 -6.66 -7.03
C PHE A 525 7.30 -6.64 -8.44
N MET A 526 6.82 -5.74 -9.30
CA MET A 526 7.46 -5.40 -10.57
C MET A 526 8.40 -4.21 -10.32
N GLY A 527 9.69 -4.48 -10.10
CA GLY A 527 10.62 -3.50 -9.55
C GLY A 527 10.28 -3.05 -8.12
N GLY A 528 10.90 -1.98 -7.64
CA GLY A 528 10.60 -1.39 -6.34
C GLY A 528 11.37 -1.97 -5.14
N THR A 529 10.87 -1.75 -3.93
CA THR A 529 11.55 -2.14 -2.67
C THR A 529 10.54 -2.56 -1.61
N LEU A 530 10.80 -3.65 -0.91
CA LEU A 530 10.16 -4.02 0.36
C LEU A 530 11.21 -3.97 1.47
N ARG A 531 10.95 -3.22 2.54
CA ARG A 531 11.90 -3.07 3.63
C ARG A 531 11.27 -2.93 5.01
N ASP A 532 12.07 -3.25 6.03
CA ASP A 532 11.79 -3.00 7.45
C ASP A 532 10.40 -3.57 7.81
N VAL A 533 10.23 -4.89 7.72
CA VAL A 533 8.94 -5.60 7.92
C VAL A 533 9.13 -6.92 8.67
N SER A 534 8.16 -7.28 9.50
CA SER A 534 8.04 -8.62 10.09
C SER A 534 6.88 -9.40 9.47
N LEU A 535 7.16 -10.41 8.66
CA LEU A 535 6.18 -11.22 7.94
C LEU A 535 5.73 -12.40 8.81
N SER A 536 4.42 -12.55 9.00
CA SER A 536 3.82 -13.67 9.72
C SER A 536 2.80 -14.38 8.85
N GLY A 537 2.94 -15.69 8.64
CA GLY A 537 1.93 -16.49 7.94
C GLY A 537 2.04 -17.99 8.19
N ASN A 538 1.24 -18.81 7.50
CA ASN A 538 1.11 -20.25 7.77
C ASN A 538 1.98 -21.16 6.88
N GLY A 539 2.84 -20.56 6.04
CA GLY A 539 3.89 -21.29 5.32
C GLY A 539 3.71 -21.42 3.82
N SER A 540 2.55 -21.02 3.26
CA SER A 540 2.38 -20.86 1.80
C SER A 540 2.48 -19.40 1.33
N ASN A 541 2.89 -18.50 2.22
CA ASN A 541 3.06 -17.08 1.93
C ASN A 541 4.34 -16.86 1.12
N TYR A 542 4.26 -16.00 0.12
CA TYR A 542 5.36 -15.77 -0.81
C TYR A 542 5.63 -14.30 -1.08
N ILE A 543 6.88 -14.00 -1.43
CA ILE A 543 7.32 -12.73 -1.98
C ILE A 543 7.91 -13.00 -3.38
N LYS A 544 7.34 -12.35 -4.40
CA LYS A 544 7.71 -12.58 -5.80
C LYS A 544 8.28 -11.32 -6.45
N GLY A 545 9.52 -11.39 -6.93
CA GLY A 545 10.15 -10.34 -7.73
C GLY A 545 9.96 -10.56 -9.23
N VAL A 546 9.49 -9.54 -9.92
CA VAL A 546 9.36 -9.46 -11.38
C VAL A 546 10.17 -8.27 -11.87
N VAL A 547 10.87 -8.44 -12.98
CA VAL A 547 11.66 -7.37 -13.60
C VAL A 547 10.70 -6.34 -14.21
N ASP A 548 10.93 -5.05 -13.97
CA ASP A 548 10.14 -3.99 -14.61
C ASP A 548 10.59 -3.72 -16.06
N ASP A 549 9.87 -2.82 -16.74
CA ASP A 549 10.14 -2.44 -18.13
C ASP A 549 11.52 -1.78 -18.34
N ASN A 550 12.16 -1.33 -17.26
CA ASN A 550 13.49 -0.69 -17.26
C ASN A 550 14.58 -1.61 -16.67
N GLU A 551 14.32 -2.91 -16.59
CA GLU A 551 15.24 -3.91 -16.02
C GLU A 551 15.54 -3.74 -14.52
N ASN A 552 14.73 -2.97 -13.79
CA ASN A 552 14.83 -2.84 -12.35
C ASN A 552 14.29 -4.09 -11.65
N LEU A 553 15.09 -4.63 -10.75
CA LEU A 553 14.72 -5.74 -9.88
C LEU A 553 14.06 -5.24 -8.59
N MET A 554 13.19 -6.07 -8.00
CA MET A 554 12.73 -5.84 -6.65
C MET A 554 13.88 -5.98 -5.65
N LYS A 555 13.91 -5.06 -4.67
CA LYS A 555 14.88 -5.01 -3.58
C LYS A 555 14.22 -5.42 -2.27
N PHE A 556 14.84 -6.31 -1.51
CA PHE A 556 14.29 -6.83 -0.25
C PHE A 556 15.29 -6.65 0.90
N ILE A 557 14.92 -5.87 1.91
CA ILE A 557 15.87 -5.29 2.88
C ILE A 557 15.37 -5.40 4.31
N ASN A 558 16.20 -5.83 5.25
CA ASN A 558 15.91 -5.84 6.69
C ASN A 558 14.54 -6.49 7.04
N PHE A 559 14.27 -7.68 6.53
CA PHE A 559 13.02 -8.38 6.84
C PHE A 559 13.22 -9.43 7.94
N SER A 560 12.15 -9.70 8.68
CA SER A 560 11.99 -10.92 9.46
C SER A 560 10.77 -11.69 8.95
N ALA A 561 10.80 -13.02 8.98
CA ALA A 561 9.66 -13.86 8.62
C ALA A 561 9.61 -15.11 9.50
N ASN A 562 8.41 -15.65 9.75
CA ASN A 562 8.30 -16.97 10.39
C ASN A 562 8.54 -18.10 9.38
N ASN A 563 7.83 -18.13 8.27
CA ASN A 563 8.08 -18.98 7.10
C ASN A 563 7.98 -18.10 5.86
N LEU A 564 8.75 -18.41 4.82
CA LEU A 564 8.75 -17.60 3.62
C LEU A 564 9.11 -18.41 2.38
N GLU A 565 8.32 -18.23 1.32
CA GLU A 565 8.70 -18.60 -0.03
C GLU A 565 9.18 -17.36 -0.83
N LEU A 566 10.30 -17.50 -1.52
CA LEU A 566 10.80 -16.48 -2.45
C LEU A 566 10.68 -16.97 -3.88
N GLN A 567 10.14 -16.12 -4.76
CA GLN A 567 9.91 -16.43 -6.17
C GLN A 567 10.46 -15.33 -7.10
N GLY A 568 10.72 -15.70 -8.36
CA GLY A 568 11.10 -14.75 -9.41
C GLY A 568 12.56 -14.30 -9.32
N ILE A 569 12.83 -13.00 -9.55
CA ILE A 569 14.19 -12.44 -9.54
C ILE A 569 14.20 -11.24 -8.59
N LEU A 570 15.09 -11.27 -7.59
CA LEU A 570 15.18 -10.23 -6.57
C LEU A 570 16.61 -9.97 -6.10
N GLN A 571 16.80 -8.80 -5.50
CA GLN A 571 18.03 -8.41 -4.80
C GLN A 571 17.78 -8.33 -3.30
N ALA A 572 18.68 -8.88 -2.49
CA ALA A 572 18.57 -8.85 -1.04
C ALA A 572 19.82 -8.29 -0.36
N TRP A 573 19.65 -7.46 0.67
CA TRP A 573 20.73 -7.00 1.55
C TRP A 573 20.21 -6.58 2.93
N GLY A 574 21.13 -6.22 3.82
CA GLY A 574 20.80 -5.92 5.22
C GLY A 574 20.73 -7.18 6.07
N ASN A 575 20.01 -7.10 7.18
CA ASN A 575 19.85 -8.21 8.13
C ASN A 575 18.50 -8.89 7.92
N ASN A 576 18.52 -10.05 7.28
CA ASN A 576 17.34 -10.78 6.86
C ASN A 576 17.23 -12.07 7.66
N ASN A 577 16.05 -12.35 8.22
CA ASN A 577 15.85 -13.48 9.12
C ASN A 577 14.57 -14.25 8.79
N VAL A 578 14.66 -15.57 8.65
CA VAL A 578 13.51 -16.47 8.57
C VAL A 578 13.61 -17.46 9.73
N SER A 579 12.76 -17.35 10.75
CA SER A 579 12.90 -18.20 11.95
C SER A 579 12.50 -19.67 11.71
N GLY A 580 11.69 -19.94 10.69
CA GLY A 580 11.21 -21.25 10.29
C GLY A 580 11.85 -21.73 9.00
N VAL A 581 11.03 -22.12 8.03
CA VAL A 581 11.46 -22.65 6.73
C VAL A 581 11.54 -21.51 5.71
N LEU A 582 12.67 -21.44 5.00
CA LEU A 582 12.84 -20.61 3.82
C LEU A 582 12.87 -21.51 2.59
N VAL A 583 11.89 -21.34 1.69
CA VAL A 583 11.87 -21.98 0.37
C VAL A 583 12.32 -20.94 -0.65
N ASN A 584 13.48 -21.14 -1.27
CA ASN A 584 13.96 -20.28 -2.35
C ASN A 584 13.68 -20.90 -3.71
N ASN A 585 12.61 -20.46 -4.38
CA ASN A 585 12.32 -20.71 -5.79
C ASN A 585 12.81 -19.56 -6.70
N SER A 586 13.48 -18.56 -6.13
CA SER A 586 13.91 -17.35 -6.83
C SER A 586 15.38 -17.39 -7.25
N ILE A 587 15.74 -16.46 -8.13
CA ILE A 587 17.12 -15.99 -8.28
C ILE A 587 17.29 -14.81 -7.30
N MET A 588 17.85 -15.10 -6.13
CA MET A 588 18.24 -14.10 -5.14
C MET A 588 19.70 -13.70 -5.39
N SER A 589 19.94 -12.40 -5.58
CA SER A 589 21.29 -11.85 -5.73
C SER A 589 21.60 -10.78 -4.69
N VAL A 590 22.88 -10.61 -4.34
CA VAL A 590 23.35 -9.45 -3.54
C VAL A 590 24.03 -8.45 -4.46
N THR A 591 23.59 -7.20 -4.40
CA THR A 591 24.11 -6.11 -5.24
C THR A 591 25.51 -5.67 -4.81
N ALA A 592 26.33 -5.23 -5.77
CA ALA A 592 27.69 -4.73 -5.52
C ALA A 592 27.72 -3.69 -4.39
N SER A 593 28.73 -3.77 -3.53
CA SER A 593 28.94 -2.91 -2.34
C SER A 593 27.99 -3.16 -1.17
N TYR A 594 27.04 -4.09 -1.27
CA TYR A 594 26.13 -4.44 -0.18
C TYR A 594 26.45 -5.80 0.45
N VAL A 595 26.01 -5.94 1.69
CA VAL A 595 26.11 -7.17 2.48
C VAL A 595 24.70 -7.67 2.79
N ASN A 596 24.45 -8.95 2.54
CA ASN A 596 23.26 -9.66 2.98
C ASN A 596 23.63 -10.64 4.10
N ASN A 597 23.05 -10.48 5.28
CA ASN A 597 23.11 -11.44 6.37
C ASN A 597 21.77 -12.17 6.43
N LEU A 598 21.67 -13.31 5.76
CA LEU A 598 20.46 -14.14 5.75
C LEU A 598 20.57 -15.24 6.79
N THR A 599 19.73 -15.20 7.83
CA THR A 599 19.62 -16.25 8.85
C THR A 599 18.38 -17.10 8.62
N VAL A 600 18.50 -18.43 8.66
CA VAL A 600 17.40 -19.38 8.49
C VAL A 600 17.35 -20.33 9.69
N GLY A 601 16.22 -20.33 10.39
CA GLY A 601 16.06 -20.93 11.70
C GLY A 601 15.80 -22.44 11.70
N THR A 602 14.98 -22.95 10.78
CA THR A 602 14.60 -24.38 10.75
C THR A 602 15.13 -25.13 9.53
N ARG A 603 14.92 -24.61 8.32
CA ARG A 603 15.41 -25.27 7.11
C ARG A 603 15.50 -24.29 5.94
N LEU A 604 16.60 -24.31 5.22
CA LEU A 604 16.69 -23.73 3.88
C LEU A 604 16.44 -24.81 2.83
N GLU A 605 15.46 -24.57 1.95
CA GLU A 605 15.22 -25.34 0.73
C GLU A 605 15.52 -24.45 -0.49
N ASN A 606 16.69 -24.63 -1.09
CA ASN A 606 17.12 -23.85 -2.25
C ASN A 606 16.84 -24.59 -3.56
N TYR A 607 15.77 -24.25 -4.25
CA TYR A 607 15.44 -24.74 -5.60
C TYR A 607 15.95 -23.81 -6.71
N GLY A 608 16.04 -22.52 -6.43
CA GLY A 608 16.56 -21.50 -7.34
C GLY A 608 18.06 -21.24 -7.16
N SER A 609 18.42 -19.95 -7.15
CA SER A 609 19.81 -19.51 -7.07
C SER A 609 19.98 -18.51 -5.93
N ILE A 610 21.05 -18.68 -5.13
CA ILE A 610 21.55 -17.66 -4.21
C ILE A 610 22.92 -17.23 -4.71
N THR A 611 23.05 -15.97 -5.14
CA THR A 611 24.25 -15.45 -5.80
C THR A 611 24.68 -14.11 -5.23
N GLN A 612 25.87 -13.67 -5.63
CA GLN A 612 26.46 -12.40 -5.23
C GLN A 612 27.20 -11.78 -6.42
N LEU A 613 27.13 -10.46 -6.57
CA LEU A 613 27.91 -9.73 -7.57
C LEU A 613 29.33 -9.44 -7.07
N SER A 614 30.22 -9.01 -7.98
CA SER A 614 31.55 -8.53 -7.62
C SER A 614 31.48 -7.46 -6.53
N ASN A 615 32.35 -7.56 -5.52
CA ASN A 615 32.40 -6.67 -4.36
C ASN A 615 31.12 -6.64 -3.48
N SER A 616 30.29 -7.68 -3.55
CA SER A 616 29.18 -7.89 -2.60
C SER A 616 29.50 -9.04 -1.64
N THR A 617 28.68 -9.22 -0.60
CA THR A 617 28.84 -10.32 0.35
C THR A 617 27.49 -10.94 0.69
N ALA A 618 27.28 -12.18 0.23
CA ALA A 618 26.18 -13.02 0.67
C ALA A 618 26.62 -13.93 1.82
N ASN A 619 26.09 -13.67 3.02
CA ASN A 619 26.27 -14.51 4.21
C ASN A 619 24.99 -15.31 4.44
N LEU A 620 25.10 -16.63 4.46
CA LEU A 620 24.02 -17.54 4.80
C LEU A 620 24.31 -18.21 6.15
N TYR A 621 23.50 -17.90 7.16
CA TYR A 621 23.58 -18.48 8.49
C TYR A 621 22.43 -19.45 8.70
N LEU A 622 22.76 -20.70 8.95
CA LEU A 622 21.84 -21.81 9.08
C LEU A 622 21.84 -22.26 10.53
N GLU A 623 20.70 -22.09 11.19
CA GLU A 623 20.53 -22.56 12.56
C GLU A 623 20.21 -24.07 12.57
N ARG A 624 19.76 -24.63 11.44
CA ARG A 624 19.38 -26.05 11.30
C ARG A 624 19.68 -26.58 9.90
N ASP A 625 18.68 -27.06 9.17
CA ASP A 625 18.84 -27.92 8.03
C ASP A 625 19.12 -27.15 6.73
N PHE A 626 19.86 -27.79 5.82
CA PHE A 626 20.28 -27.21 4.55
C PHE A 626 20.06 -28.18 3.39
N TYR A 627 19.12 -27.82 2.53
CA TYR A 627 18.70 -28.63 1.39
C TYR A 627 18.91 -27.81 0.12
N ASN A 628 19.89 -28.20 -0.69
CA ASN A 628 20.22 -27.53 -1.94
C ASN A 628 19.84 -28.38 -3.16
N TYR A 629 18.88 -27.91 -3.93
CA TYR A 629 18.46 -28.47 -5.21
C TYR A 629 18.96 -27.63 -6.41
N GLY A 630 19.27 -26.35 -6.20
CA GLY A 630 19.70 -25.41 -7.23
C GLY A 630 21.16 -24.95 -7.10
N PHE A 631 21.40 -23.66 -7.34
CA PHE A 631 22.73 -23.06 -7.40
C PHE A 631 23.02 -22.17 -6.19
N ILE A 632 24.23 -22.27 -5.62
CA ILE A 632 24.68 -21.40 -4.52
C ILE A 632 26.09 -20.89 -4.81
N ASP A 633 26.19 -19.55 -4.84
CA ASP A 633 27.42 -18.76 -4.80
C ASP A 633 27.30 -17.73 -3.68
N ALA A 634 27.74 -18.12 -2.48
CA ALA A 634 27.67 -17.29 -1.28
C ALA A 634 29.06 -17.11 -0.66
N ARG A 635 29.38 -15.93 -0.13
CA ARG A 635 30.69 -15.66 0.46
C ARG A 635 30.97 -16.54 1.68
N ASN A 636 29.95 -16.76 2.50
CA ASN A 636 30.01 -17.56 3.72
C ASN A 636 28.72 -18.38 3.89
N ILE A 637 28.86 -19.66 4.22
CA ILE A 637 27.78 -20.53 4.69
C ILE A 637 28.18 -21.01 6.10
N GLY A 638 27.37 -20.71 7.11
CA GLY A 638 27.68 -21.00 8.51
C GLY A 638 26.59 -21.79 9.23
N LEU A 639 26.92 -22.92 9.83
CA LEU A 639 26.06 -23.70 10.73
C LEU A 639 26.24 -23.20 12.18
N ARG A 640 25.19 -22.72 12.85
CA ARG A 640 25.35 -21.94 14.10
C ARG A 640 24.67 -22.49 15.35
N ALA A 641 23.41 -22.94 15.27
CA ALA A 641 22.67 -23.33 16.47
C ALA A 641 23.14 -24.68 17.01
N PRO A 642 22.98 -24.94 18.32
CA PRO A 642 23.21 -26.27 18.89
C PRO A 642 22.21 -27.34 18.40
N GLY A 643 22.70 -28.51 18.05
CA GLY A 643 21.95 -29.73 17.73
C GLY A 643 22.26 -30.28 16.32
N PRO A 644 21.59 -31.32 15.85
CA PRO A 644 21.92 -31.89 14.54
C PRO A 644 21.59 -30.91 13.41
N HIS A 645 22.48 -30.84 12.41
CA HIS A 645 22.30 -30.17 11.13
C HIS A 645 22.22 -31.20 10.02
N GLN A 646 21.10 -31.29 9.31
CA GLN A 646 20.98 -32.19 8.15
C GLN A 646 21.35 -31.47 6.87
N LEU A 647 22.30 -32.04 6.13
CA LEU A 647 22.79 -31.49 4.87
C LEU A 647 22.40 -32.39 3.70
N TYR A 648 21.71 -31.81 2.72
CA TYR A 648 21.31 -32.45 1.49
C TYR A 648 21.68 -31.57 0.28
N GLN A 649 22.23 -32.18 -0.74
CA GLN A 649 22.48 -31.62 -2.06
C GLN A 649 21.98 -32.60 -3.11
N SER A 650 21.04 -32.16 -3.95
CA SER A 650 20.55 -32.96 -5.08
C SER A 650 21.71 -33.31 -6.01
N SER A 651 21.66 -34.48 -6.65
CA SER A 651 22.63 -34.84 -7.70
C SER A 651 22.56 -33.92 -8.91
N SER A 652 21.39 -33.33 -9.18
CA SER A 652 21.16 -32.34 -10.24
C SER A 652 21.57 -30.92 -9.85
N ALA A 653 21.76 -30.64 -8.56
CA ALA A 653 22.22 -29.33 -8.10
C ALA A 653 23.64 -29.06 -8.59
N ASP A 654 23.98 -27.79 -8.75
CA ASP A 654 25.35 -27.39 -9.03
C ASP A 654 26.25 -27.57 -7.80
N ILE A 655 27.56 -27.55 -8.04
CA ILE A 655 28.57 -27.60 -6.99
C ILE A 655 28.43 -26.36 -6.10
N ILE A 656 28.50 -26.54 -4.78
CA ILE A 656 28.42 -25.43 -3.82
C ILE A 656 29.67 -24.56 -3.98
N ARG A 657 29.48 -23.29 -4.33
CA ARG A 657 30.54 -22.28 -4.41
C ARG A 657 30.43 -21.39 -3.19
N SER A 658 31.29 -21.65 -2.22
CA SER A 658 31.45 -20.74 -1.09
C SER A 658 32.89 -20.75 -0.64
N PRO A 659 33.60 -19.62 -0.57
CA PRO A 659 34.97 -19.66 -0.07
C PRO A 659 35.06 -20.17 1.38
N ASN A 660 34.01 -19.99 2.19
CA ASN A 660 33.96 -20.43 3.58
C ASN A 660 32.68 -21.20 3.88
N PHE A 661 32.81 -22.47 4.24
CA PHE A 661 31.74 -23.27 4.84
C PHE A 661 32.15 -23.61 6.27
N THR A 662 31.48 -23.05 7.27
CA THR A 662 31.92 -23.15 8.67
C THR A 662 30.82 -23.73 9.56
N ALA A 663 31.21 -24.47 10.59
CA ALA A 663 30.32 -24.86 11.67
C ALA A 663 30.79 -24.20 12.97
N ALA A 664 29.90 -23.54 13.72
CA ALA A 664 30.24 -22.94 14.99
C ALA A 664 30.67 -24.03 15.99
N ALA A 665 31.60 -23.69 16.90
CA ALA A 665 31.99 -24.59 17.97
C ALA A 665 30.75 -24.95 18.81
N ASN A 666 30.42 -26.25 18.90
CA ASN A 666 29.20 -26.79 19.53
C ASN A 666 27.89 -26.53 18.77
N SER A 667 27.94 -26.25 17.47
CA SER A 667 26.74 -26.33 16.62
C SER A 667 26.15 -27.75 16.62
N GLY A 668 26.95 -28.78 16.89
CA GLY A 668 26.48 -30.15 17.05
C GLY A 668 26.80 -31.02 15.84
N ASN A 669 26.14 -32.16 15.74
CA ASN A 669 26.45 -33.14 14.70
C ASN A 669 25.99 -32.66 13.32
N ILE A 670 26.81 -32.88 12.31
CA ILE A 670 26.52 -32.60 10.91
C ILE A 670 26.22 -33.93 10.24
N GLU A 671 25.02 -34.07 9.70
CA GLU A 671 24.49 -35.33 9.19
C GLU A 671 24.32 -35.27 7.68
N LEU A 672 25.04 -36.11 6.94
CA LEU A 672 24.92 -36.15 5.48
C LEU A 672 23.71 -36.98 5.06
N LEU A 673 22.79 -36.33 4.35
CA LEU A 673 21.67 -36.97 3.66
C LEU A 673 21.92 -37.16 2.16
N SER A 674 23.05 -36.65 1.66
CA SER A 674 23.54 -36.83 0.29
C SER A 674 25.06 -36.74 0.22
N ASN A 675 25.61 -37.08 -0.94
CA ASN A 675 26.95 -36.65 -1.27
C ASN A 675 26.97 -35.12 -1.37
N LEU A 676 28.03 -34.50 -0.85
CA LEU A 676 28.24 -33.06 -0.95
C LEU A 676 29.42 -32.75 -1.85
N ARG A 677 29.27 -31.73 -2.69
CA ARG A 677 30.26 -31.27 -3.67
C ARG A 677 30.56 -29.80 -3.42
N PHE A 678 31.84 -29.49 -3.21
CA PHE A 678 32.33 -28.14 -2.98
C PHE A 678 33.40 -27.74 -4.00
N GLN A 679 33.45 -26.46 -4.37
CA GLN A 679 34.49 -25.91 -5.24
C GLN A 679 35.17 -24.72 -4.58
N LYS A 680 36.50 -24.79 -4.45
CA LYS A 680 37.33 -23.72 -3.86
C LYS A 680 36.83 -23.27 -2.48
N THR A 681 36.30 -24.21 -1.69
CA THR A 681 35.73 -23.97 -0.37
C THR A 681 36.67 -24.42 0.74
N ASN A 682 36.83 -23.57 1.76
CA ASN A 682 37.41 -23.99 3.03
C ASN A 682 36.29 -24.48 3.94
N VAL A 683 36.23 -25.80 4.16
CA VAL A 683 35.25 -26.46 5.03
C VAL A 683 35.86 -26.61 6.42
N GLU A 684 35.44 -25.77 7.36
CA GLU A 684 35.92 -25.71 8.74
C GLU A 684 34.83 -26.19 9.70
N LEU A 685 35.02 -27.36 10.30
CA LEU A 685 34.00 -27.96 11.16
C LEU A 685 34.25 -27.70 12.66
N ASN A 686 35.31 -27.01 13.06
CA ASN A 686 35.59 -26.62 14.45
C ASN A 686 35.41 -27.76 15.48
N ASN A 687 35.90 -28.95 15.11
CA ASN A 687 35.83 -30.22 15.83
C ASN A 687 34.41 -30.80 16.02
N ASN A 688 33.41 -30.31 15.28
CA ASN A 688 32.10 -30.95 15.24
C ASN A 688 32.18 -32.31 14.52
N THR A 689 31.25 -33.21 14.87
CA THR A 689 31.16 -34.54 14.28
C THR A 689 30.39 -34.52 12.97
N LEU A 690 30.99 -35.00 11.89
CA LEU A 690 30.41 -35.25 10.58
C LEU A 690 30.05 -36.74 10.45
N ILE A 691 28.76 -37.04 10.33
CA ILE A 691 28.23 -38.39 10.18
C ILE A 691 27.98 -38.65 8.69
N MET A 692 28.75 -39.56 8.09
CA MET A 692 28.71 -39.86 6.65
C MET A 692 27.90 -41.12 6.31
N ASN A 693 27.46 -41.89 7.30
CA ASN A 693 26.75 -43.17 7.16
C ASN A 693 25.38 -43.16 7.87
N LYS A 694 24.68 -42.02 7.88
CA LYS A 694 23.38 -41.90 8.56
C LYS A 694 22.37 -42.88 7.97
N ASN A 695 21.60 -43.54 8.85
CA ASN A 695 20.64 -44.59 8.52
C ASN A 695 21.24 -45.78 7.73
N GLY A 696 22.54 -46.03 7.88
CA GLY A 696 23.24 -47.10 7.17
C GLY A 696 23.47 -46.82 5.68
N ILE A 697 23.28 -45.57 5.22
CA ILE A 697 23.51 -45.18 3.83
C ILE A 697 24.80 -44.37 3.75
N ASP A 698 25.78 -44.89 3.01
CA ASP A 698 27.08 -44.24 2.87
C ASP A 698 27.06 -43.07 1.91
N ARG A 699 27.60 -41.94 2.37
CA ARG A 699 27.80 -40.71 1.63
C ARG A 699 29.28 -40.32 1.60
N SER A 700 29.63 -39.49 0.64
CA SER A 700 30.98 -39.01 0.37
C SER A 700 31.02 -37.50 0.19
N ILE A 701 32.19 -36.92 0.45
CA ILE A 701 32.47 -35.51 0.18
C ILE A 701 33.38 -35.41 -1.04
N PHE A 702 33.08 -34.47 -1.92
CA PHE A 702 33.87 -34.14 -3.11
C PHE A 702 34.38 -32.71 -2.99
N LEU A 703 35.70 -32.54 -3.08
CA LEU A 703 36.37 -31.25 -2.95
C LEU A 703 37.14 -30.94 -4.23
N THR A 704 36.70 -29.93 -4.98
CA THR A 704 37.41 -29.38 -6.14
C THR A 704 38.29 -28.21 -5.67
N GLY A 705 39.52 -28.51 -5.26
CA GLY A 705 40.39 -27.62 -4.48
C GLY A 705 39.83 -27.28 -3.09
N GLY A 706 40.38 -26.26 -2.44
CA GLY A 706 39.93 -25.80 -1.11
C GLY A 706 40.52 -26.62 0.05
N SER A 707 39.81 -26.69 1.19
CA SER A 707 40.23 -27.48 2.34
C SER A 707 39.07 -28.14 3.09
N LEU A 708 39.38 -29.20 3.85
CA LEU A 708 38.53 -29.70 4.93
C LEU A 708 39.39 -29.82 6.19
N GLN A 709 38.92 -29.22 7.28
CA GLN A 709 39.73 -29.04 8.48
C GLN A 709 38.95 -29.12 9.79
N ASN A 710 39.68 -29.50 10.85
CA ASN A 710 39.21 -29.66 12.23
C ASN A 710 37.85 -30.38 12.29
N ALA A 711 37.80 -31.61 11.81
CA ALA A 711 36.58 -32.40 11.74
C ALA A 711 36.76 -33.73 12.45
N VAL A 712 35.73 -34.16 13.18
CA VAL A 712 35.58 -35.54 13.65
C VAL A 712 34.63 -36.25 12.69
N ILE A 713 35.01 -37.34 12.05
CA ILE A 713 34.24 -38.00 10.99
C ILE A 713 33.88 -39.41 11.44
N THR A 714 32.60 -39.76 11.30
CA THR A 714 32.10 -41.12 11.54
C THR A 714 31.68 -41.73 10.20
N GLY A 715 32.35 -42.82 9.82
CA GLY A 715 32.05 -43.61 8.63
C GLY A 715 31.77 -45.07 8.93
N SER A 716 31.56 -45.86 7.88
CA SER A 716 31.28 -47.30 7.88
C SER A 716 32.35 -48.12 7.14
N GLY A 717 33.30 -47.46 6.46
CA GLY A 717 34.33 -48.10 5.64
C GLY A 717 34.07 -48.08 4.13
N ALA A 718 32.91 -47.56 3.69
CA ALA A 718 32.57 -47.28 2.28
C ALA A 718 32.42 -45.77 1.98
N ASN A 719 32.70 -44.91 2.96
CA ASN A 719 32.68 -43.45 2.81
C ASN A 719 34.02 -42.94 2.26
N TYR A 720 33.97 -41.94 1.37
CA TYR A 720 35.18 -41.36 0.77
C TYR A 720 35.25 -39.83 0.86
N ILE A 721 36.46 -39.32 1.09
CA ILE A 721 36.85 -37.96 0.75
C ILE A 721 37.49 -38.00 -0.63
N ASN A 722 36.89 -37.30 -1.58
CA ASN A 722 37.28 -37.29 -2.98
C ASN A 722 37.93 -35.96 -3.32
N GLY A 723 39.20 -36.00 -3.69
CA GLY A 723 39.95 -34.80 -4.06
C GLY A 723 40.09 -34.61 -5.57
N ILE A 724 39.78 -33.41 -6.05
CA ILE A 724 39.82 -33.03 -7.46
C ILE A 724 40.60 -31.70 -7.58
N PHE A 725 41.44 -31.57 -8.60
CA PHE A 725 42.10 -30.28 -8.89
C PHE A 725 41.07 -29.20 -9.21
N ASN A 726 41.28 -27.99 -8.69
CA ASN A 726 40.55 -26.82 -9.15
C ASN A 726 41.09 -26.30 -10.50
N ASP A 727 40.43 -25.27 -11.05
CA ASP A 727 40.80 -24.66 -12.33
C ASP A 727 42.23 -24.08 -12.38
N ASN A 728 42.85 -23.84 -11.22
CA ASN A 728 44.23 -23.37 -11.11
C ASN A 728 45.24 -24.53 -10.92
N GLY A 729 44.79 -25.78 -11.07
CA GLY A 729 45.61 -26.98 -10.87
C GLY A 729 45.96 -27.26 -9.40
N ALA A 730 45.23 -26.69 -8.43
CA ALA A 730 45.47 -26.92 -7.01
C ALA A 730 44.48 -27.96 -6.43
N PRO A 731 44.98 -29.05 -5.81
CA PRO A 731 44.15 -30.07 -5.17
C PRO A 731 43.67 -29.61 -3.77
N PRO A 732 42.64 -30.26 -3.18
CA PRO A 732 42.19 -29.94 -1.84
C PRO A 732 43.21 -30.32 -0.76
N THR A 733 43.19 -29.59 0.34
CA THR A 733 44.05 -29.84 1.51
C THR A 733 43.24 -30.28 2.73
N LEU A 734 43.67 -31.35 3.38
CA LEU A 734 43.06 -31.90 4.60
C LEU A 734 43.99 -31.66 5.79
N HIS A 735 43.46 -31.19 6.92
CA HIS A 735 44.26 -31.07 8.13
C HIS A 735 43.47 -31.11 9.43
N SER A 736 44.09 -31.65 10.48
CA SER A 736 43.46 -31.82 11.80
C SER A 736 42.18 -32.65 11.77
N LEU A 737 42.14 -33.70 10.92
CA LEU A 737 41.02 -34.63 10.87
C LEU A 737 41.17 -35.74 11.91
N GLN A 738 40.05 -36.14 12.51
CA GLN A 738 39.88 -37.40 13.24
C GLN A 738 38.78 -38.18 12.53
N ALA A 739 39.03 -39.37 12.01
CA ALA A 739 38.03 -40.08 11.21
C ALA A 739 38.00 -41.57 11.51
N ASP A 740 36.81 -42.15 11.62
CA ASP A 740 36.61 -43.58 11.78
C ASP A 740 36.14 -44.23 10.46
N ASN A 741 36.81 -45.29 10.04
CA ASN A 741 36.46 -46.09 8.85
C ASN A 741 36.22 -45.24 7.59
N ILE A 742 37.28 -44.63 7.06
CA ILE A 742 37.23 -43.66 5.95
C ILE A 742 38.17 -44.04 4.80
N GLY A 743 37.77 -43.70 3.58
CA GLY A 743 38.60 -43.81 2.39
C GLY A 743 38.96 -42.47 1.75
N PHE A 744 40.09 -42.43 1.05
CA PHE A 744 40.52 -41.31 0.20
C PHE A 744 40.56 -41.71 -1.28
N GLN A 745 40.12 -40.82 -2.16
CA GLN A 745 40.17 -40.98 -3.63
C GLN A 745 40.62 -39.67 -4.31
N GLY A 746 41.21 -39.80 -5.51
CA GLY A 746 41.65 -38.66 -6.31
C GLY A 746 42.97 -38.06 -5.84
N GLU A 747 43.05 -36.74 -5.76
CA GLU A 747 44.28 -35.96 -5.45
C GLU A 747 44.07 -35.17 -4.16
N ILE A 748 44.86 -35.48 -3.13
CA ILE A 748 44.67 -34.94 -1.78
C ILE A 748 46.01 -34.49 -1.22
N LEU A 749 46.03 -33.33 -0.58
CA LEU A 749 47.18 -32.88 0.20
C LEU A 749 46.85 -32.97 1.69
N ILE A 750 47.81 -33.41 2.50
CA ILE A 750 47.69 -33.51 3.95
C ILE A 750 48.60 -32.46 4.60
N ARG A 751 48.08 -31.73 5.59
CA ARG A 751 48.87 -30.90 6.52
C ARG A 751 48.57 -31.29 7.96
N GLN A 752 49.50 -30.99 8.85
CA GLN A 752 49.37 -31.27 10.29
C GLN A 752 49.04 -32.75 10.54
N THR A 753 48.60 -33.08 11.75
CA THR A 753 48.25 -34.45 12.12
C THR A 753 46.81 -34.77 11.73
N ASN A 754 46.63 -35.87 11.02
CA ASN A 754 45.33 -36.44 10.71
C ASN A 754 45.30 -37.86 11.27
N THR A 755 44.28 -38.18 12.05
CA THR A 755 44.18 -39.42 12.81
C THR A 755 43.00 -40.23 12.31
N PHE A 756 43.23 -41.51 12.02
CA PHE A 756 42.26 -42.42 11.46
C PHE A 756 42.09 -43.63 12.38
N THR A 757 40.89 -43.89 12.85
CA THR A 757 40.52 -45.10 13.61
C THR A 757 39.77 -46.07 12.70
N GLY A 758 39.73 -47.36 13.09
CA GLY A 758 39.21 -48.40 12.20
C GLY A 758 40.08 -48.55 10.95
N VAL A 759 39.48 -48.79 9.79
CA VAL A 759 40.23 -48.98 8.53
C VAL A 759 40.38 -47.66 7.77
N PHE A 760 41.62 -47.23 7.52
CA PHE A 760 41.92 -46.14 6.60
C PHE A 760 42.31 -46.69 5.22
N LYS A 761 41.48 -46.40 4.20
CA LYS A 761 41.70 -46.86 2.82
C LYS A 761 42.23 -45.73 1.94
N ASN A 762 43.45 -45.81 1.47
CA ASN A 762 43.97 -44.85 0.51
C ASN A 762 43.88 -45.38 -0.92
N HIS A 763 43.01 -44.82 -1.76
CA HIS A 763 43.03 -44.98 -3.22
C HIS A 763 43.48 -43.70 -3.94
N ALA A 764 43.90 -42.68 -3.19
CA ALA A 764 44.28 -41.38 -3.71
C ALA A 764 45.80 -41.26 -3.92
N ASN A 765 46.17 -40.22 -4.66
CA ASN A 765 47.49 -39.62 -4.61
C ASN A 765 47.50 -38.62 -3.44
N VAL A 766 48.09 -39.03 -2.33
CA VAL A 766 48.20 -38.24 -1.10
C VAL A 766 49.59 -37.62 -1.02
N GLY A 767 49.64 -36.30 -1.10
CA GLY A 767 50.84 -35.50 -0.97
C GLY A 767 50.85 -34.60 0.26
N VAL A 768 51.84 -33.71 0.34
CA VAL A 768 51.92 -32.63 1.32
C VAL A 768 52.18 -31.32 0.56
N PRO A 769 51.52 -30.19 0.88
CA PRO A 769 51.78 -28.94 0.20
C PRO A 769 53.23 -28.47 0.44
N GLN A 770 53.79 -27.71 -0.51
CA GLN A 770 55.18 -27.23 -0.42
C GLN A 770 55.42 -26.43 0.87
N ASN A 771 56.55 -26.67 1.53
CA ASN A 771 56.96 -26.03 2.81
C ASN A 771 56.11 -26.38 4.04
N TYR A 772 55.23 -27.38 3.94
CA TYR A 772 54.48 -27.89 5.08
C TYR A 772 54.92 -29.30 5.48
N SER A 773 54.50 -29.72 6.67
CA SER A 773 54.58 -31.10 7.13
C SER A 773 53.20 -31.70 7.32
N GLY A 774 53.09 -32.98 7.00
CA GLY A 774 51.91 -33.81 7.22
C GLY A 774 52.23 -35.01 8.10
N THR A 775 51.28 -35.42 8.92
CA THR A 775 51.34 -36.67 9.68
C THR A 775 50.03 -37.42 9.52
N ILE A 776 50.11 -38.68 9.11
CA ILE A 776 49.00 -39.62 9.07
C ILE A 776 49.18 -40.57 10.26
N ASN A 777 48.21 -40.60 11.17
CA ASN A 777 48.15 -41.57 12.26
C ASN A 777 47.03 -42.56 11.97
N ALA A 778 47.36 -43.69 11.34
CA ALA A 778 46.46 -44.83 11.21
C ALA A 778 46.47 -45.60 12.55
N ASN A 779 45.54 -45.26 13.44
CA ASN A 779 45.38 -45.94 14.73
C ASN A 779 44.67 -47.30 14.59
N GLY A 780 43.98 -47.56 13.49
CA GLY A 780 43.62 -48.90 13.04
C GLY A 780 44.33 -49.26 11.73
N ALA A 781 43.81 -50.24 10.99
CA ALA A 781 44.49 -50.76 9.80
C ALA A 781 44.64 -49.72 8.68
N LEU A 782 45.81 -49.68 8.04
CA LEU A 782 46.07 -48.89 6.83
C LEU A 782 46.05 -49.80 5.60
N GLU A 783 45.09 -49.60 4.70
CA GLU A 783 45.04 -50.22 3.38
C GLU A 783 45.42 -49.18 2.31
N ASN A 784 46.64 -49.27 1.78
CA ASN A 784 47.13 -48.36 0.74
C ASN A 784 47.08 -49.00 -0.64
N TYR A 785 46.16 -48.53 -1.49
CA TYR A 785 46.06 -48.86 -2.91
C TYR A 785 46.61 -47.75 -3.82
N GLY A 786 46.73 -46.53 -3.31
CA GLY A 786 47.20 -45.36 -4.04
C GLY A 786 48.67 -45.00 -3.79
N ASN A 787 48.98 -43.71 -3.90
CA ASN A 787 50.32 -43.17 -3.67
C ASN A 787 50.33 -42.34 -2.40
N LEU A 788 51.21 -42.65 -1.45
CA LEU A 788 51.60 -41.75 -0.36
C LEU A 788 52.96 -41.16 -0.69
N THR A 789 53.04 -39.85 -0.91
CA THR A 789 54.30 -39.19 -1.29
C THR A 789 54.61 -37.95 -0.47
N ARG A 790 55.88 -37.77 -0.11
CA ARG A 790 56.35 -36.52 0.49
C ARG A 790 56.54 -35.40 -0.53
N GLY A 791 56.71 -35.71 -1.82
CA GLY A 791 57.16 -34.74 -2.83
C GLY A 791 58.40 -33.96 -2.37
N ASN A 792 58.31 -32.62 -2.36
CA ASN A 792 59.34 -31.71 -1.85
C ASN A 792 59.13 -31.27 -0.37
N SER A 793 58.29 -31.99 0.37
CA SER A 793 57.86 -31.65 1.74
C SER A 793 58.15 -32.81 2.72
N SER A 794 57.57 -32.76 3.93
CA SER A 794 57.73 -33.83 4.93
C SER A 794 56.42 -34.56 5.23
N LEU A 795 56.39 -35.88 5.02
CA LEU A 795 55.26 -36.74 5.39
C LEU A 795 55.73 -37.86 6.32
N THR A 796 55.08 -37.98 7.48
CA THR A 796 55.25 -39.11 8.41
C THR A 796 53.97 -39.92 8.48
N VAL A 797 54.08 -41.25 8.41
CA VAL A 797 52.96 -42.19 8.52
C VAL A 797 53.20 -43.07 9.74
N ASN A 798 52.30 -43.02 10.71
CA ASN A 798 52.29 -43.91 11.87
C ASN A 798 51.18 -44.94 11.67
N VAL A 799 51.51 -46.22 11.81
CA VAL A 799 50.58 -47.34 11.70
C VAL A 799 50.60 -48.10 13.01
N LYS A 800 49.49 -48.04 13.75
CA LYS A 800 49.35 -48.70 15.06
C LYS A 800 48.70 -50.08 15.00
N ASP A 801 48.18 -50.47 13.83
CA ASP A 801 47.60 -51.77 13.57
C ASP A 801 48.22 -52.38 12.30
N ASN A 802 47.50 -53.18 11.53
CA ASN A 802 48.04 -53.81 10.32
C ASN A 802 48.27 -52.79 9.17
N LEU A 803 49.29 -53.05 8.35
CA LEU A 803 49.61 -52.32 7.12
C LEU A 803 49.43 -53.24 5.91
N TYR A 804 48.48 -52.92 5.04
CA TYR A 804 48.30 -53.59 3.75
C TYR A 804 48.65 -52.61 2.63
N ASN A 805 49.86 -52.73 2.08
CA ASN A 805 50.32 -51.89 0.98
C ASN A 805 50.24 -52.62 -0.36
N TYR A 806 49.36 -52.14 -1.24
CA TYR A 806 49.22 -52.53 -2.64
C TYR A 806 49.69 -51.44 -3.61
N GLY A 807 49.86 -50.21 -3.14
CA GLY A 807 50.29 -49.06 -3.91
C GLY A 807 51.75 -48.66 -3.64
N ASN A 808 52.03 -47.36 -3.69
CA ASN A 808 53.37 -46.82 -3.46
C ASN A 808 53.42 -45.94 -2.20
N ILE A 809 54.45 -46.13 -1.37
CA ILE A 809 54.73 -45.31 -0.19
C ILE A 809 56.14 -44.74 -0.31
N ASP A 810 56.26 -43.46 -0.65
CA ASP A 810 57.51 -42.69 -0.66
C ASP A 810 57.42 -41.47 0.25
N VAL A 811 57.62 -41.70 1.54
CA VAL A 811 57.47 -40.68 2.59
C VAL A 811 58.80 -40.44 3.32
N ASN A 812 58.80 -39.58 4.35
CA ASN A 812 59.99 -39.38 5.18
C ASN A 812 60.16 -40.54 6.15
N TYR A 813 59.09 -40.91 6.84
CA TYR A 813 59.09 -41.99 7.80
C TYR A 813 57.77 -42.75 7.77
N VAL A 814 57.86 -44.07 7.76
CA VAL A 814 56.77 -45.00 8.06
C VAL A 814 57.13 -45.67 9.38
N TYR A 815 56.34 -45.44 10.43
CA TYR A 815 56.51 -46.08 11.72
C TYR A 815 55.43 -47.12 11.93
N VAL A 816 55.86 -48.36 12.14
CA VAL A 816 54.98 -49.44 12.58
C VAL A 816 55.12 -49.51 14.10
N ASN A 817 54.17 -48.88 14.79
CA ASN A 817 54.30 -48.47 16.20
C ASN A 817 53.06 -48.75 17.06
N GLY A 818 52.35 -49.83 16.75
CA GLY A 818 51.28 -50.38 17.59
C GLY A 818 51.79 -50.98 18.88
N THR A 819 50.87 -51.32 19.78
CA THR A 819 51.18 -52.08 21.01
C THR A 819 50.70 -53.53 20.94
N GLN A 820 49.87 -53.86 19.95
CA GLN A 820 49.43 -55.22 19.63
C GLN A 820 50.29 -55.81 18.51
N ASN A 821 50.26 -57.13 18.33
CA ASN A 821 50.91 -57.76 17.18
C ASN A 821 50.42 -57.13 15.87
N GLN A 822 51.33 -56.83 14.95
CA GLN A 822 51.03 -56.16 13.68
C GLN A 822 51.44 -57.04 12.50
N TYR A 823 50.65 -56.97 11.45
CA TYR A 823 50.92 -57.62 10.18
C TYR A 823 51.18 -56.56 9.10
N ILE A 824 52.23 -56.78 8.32
CA ILE A 824 52.60 -55.95 7.18
C ILE A 824 52.57 -56.82 5.94
N ARG A 825 51.66 -56.50 5.01
CA ARG A 825 51.68 -57.02 3.65
C ARG A 825 52.17 -55.95 2.71
N ASN A 826 53.29 -56.18 2.05
CA ASN A 826 53.81 -55.28 1.02
C ASN A 826 53.76 -55.92 -0.37
N ALA A 827 52.60 -55.79 -1.03
CA ALA A 827 52.40 -56.20 -2.43
C ALA A 827 52.71 -55.07 -3.42
N GLY A 828 52.90 -53.84 -2.94
CA GLY A 828 53.35 -52.68 -3.72
C GLY A 828 54.79 -52.28 -3.41
N THR A 829 55.07 -50.97 -3.44
CA THR A 829 56.39 -50.40 -3.17
C THR A 829 56.38 -49.57 -1.90
N ILE A 830 57.37 -49.78 -1.02
CA ILE A 830 57.70 -48.88 0.09
C ILE A 830 59.15 -48.46 -0.10
N ASN A 831 59.42 -47.15 -0.24
CA ASN A 831 60.77 -46.63 -0.22
C ASN A 831 61.32 -46.69 1.20
N TRP A 832 61.99 -47.78 1.55
CA TRP A 832 62.25 -48.18 2.93
C TRP A 832 63.59 -47.71 3.49
N SER A 833 64.60 -47.52 2.65
CA SER A 833 65.98 -47.27 3.10
C SER A 833 66.05 -45.97 3.92
N GLY A 834 66.30 -46.12 5.22
CA GLY A 834 66.31 -45.01 6.19
C GLY A 834 64.92 -44.43 6.52
N LYS A 835 63.82 -45.07 6.10
CA LYS A 835 62.45 -44.54 6.13
C LYS A 835 61.40 -45.47 6.73
N LEU A 836 61.45 -46.79 6.52
CA LEU A 836 60.52 -47.75 7.17
C LEU A 836 61.12 -48.22 8.50
N TYR A 837 60.41 -47.97 9.60
CA TYR A 837 60.86 -48.30 10.94
C TYR A 837 59.86 -49.19 11.67
N LEU A 838 60.34 -50.34 12.12
CA LEU A 838 59.69 -51.12 13.16
C LEU A 838 60.02 -50.49 14.50
N VAL A 839 59.02 -50.15 15.30
CA VAL A 839 59.20 -49.45 16.59
C VAL A 839 58.94 -50.42 17.72
N SER A 840 59.82 -50.51 18.71
CA SER A 840 59.65 -51.39 19.86
C SER A 840 58.58 -50.87 20.82
N ASP A 841 57.67 -51.75 21.25
CA ASP A 841 56.65 -51.49 22.28
C ASP A 841 57.23 -51.54 23.70
N ILE A 842 58.41 -52.16 23.87
CA ILE A 842 59.07 -52.37 25.16
C ILE A 842 60.24 -51.39 25.41
N GLY A 843 60.32 -50.29 24.64
CA GLY A 843 61.43 -49.33 24.69
C GLY A 843 62.66 -49.82 23.92
N SER A 844 63.87 -49.32 24.25
CA SER A 844 65.09 -49.74 23.55
C SER A 844 65.30 -51.26 23.64
N ALA A 845 65.53 -51.91 22.49
CA ALA A 845 65.57 -53.37 22.38
C ALA A 845 66.56 -53.84 21.31
N GLN A 846 66.99 -55.09 21.44
CA GLN A 846 67.64 -55.85 20.37
C GLN A 846 66.58 -56.33 19.38
N TRP A 847 66.93 -56.50 18.11
CA TRP A 847 65.97 -56.93 17.09
C TRP A 847 66.27 -58.33 16.59
N TRP A 848 65.23 -59.16 16.59
CA TRP A 848 65.27 -60.57 16.19
C TRP A 848 64.34 -60.79 15.00
N LEU A 849 64.78 -61.60 14.05
CA LEU A 849 64.01 -62.08 12.90
C LEU A 849 63.96 -63.61 12.99
N ASP A 850 62.76 -64.18 13.05
CA ASP A 850 62.54 -65.64 13.10
C ASP A 850 63.34 -66.35 14.19
N GLY A 851 63.54 -65.67 15.32
CA GLY A 851 64.32 -66.20 16.45
C GLY A 851 65.83 -66.09 16.30
N VAL A 852 66.33 -65.41 15.27
CA VAL A 852 67.75 -65.05 15.11
C VAL A 852 67.97 -63.56 15.37
N MET A 853 68.97 -63.23 16.19
CA MET A 853 69.29 -61.82 16.48
C MET A 853 69.94 -61.17 15.25
N ILE A 854 69.29 -60.17 14.70
CA ILE A 854 69.79 -59.39 13.55
C ILE A 854 70.48 -58.11 14.02
N GLN A 855 70.06 -57.55 15.17
CA GLN A 855 70.68 -56.38 15.75
C GLN A 855 70.90 -56.54 17.26
N SER A 856 72.17 -56.50 17.69
CA SER A 856 72.59 -56.67 19.08
C SER A 856 72.59 -55.38 19.92
N ASN A 857 72.58 -54.21 19.29
CA ASN A 857 72.48 -52.93 19.97
C ASN A 857 71.03 -52.64 20.36
N TYR A 858 70.84 -52.09 21.56
CA TYR A 858 69.53 -51.67 22.07
C TYR A 858 69.09 -50.36 21.40
N THR A 859 68.15 -50.45 20.45
CA THR A 859 67.54 -49.29 19.79
C THR A 859 66.02 -49.32 19.92
N ALA A 860 65.39 -48.14 19.93
CA ALA A 860 63.93 -48.05 19.98
C ALA A 860 63.28 -48.40 18.62
N ASN A 861 64.01 -48.19 17.52
CA ASN A 861 63.53 -48.40 16.15
C ASN A 861 64.53 -49.25 15.36
N TYR A 862 64.03 -50.06 14.42
CA TYR A 862 64.82 -50.80 13.44
C TYR A 862 64.39 -50.43 12.03
N ASN A 863 65.34 -50.09 11.16
CA ASN A 863 65.04 -49.81 9.75
C ASN A 863 64.87 -51.14 9.00
N ALA A 864 63.63 -51.51 8.66
CA ALA A 864 63.33 -52.79 8.03
C ALA A 864 63.24 -52.67 6.50
N ASP A 865 63.76 -53.69 5.82
CA ASP A 865 63.47 -53.93 4.41
C ASP A 865 62.17 -54.75 4.30
N PRO A 866 61.10 -54.23 3.69
CA PRO A 866 59.82 -54.91 3.58
C PRO A 866 59.86 -56.11 2.62
N ALA A 867 60.97 -56.36 1.91
CA ALA A 867 61.19 -57.58 1.13
C ALA A 867 61.70 -58.76 1.97
N ILE A 868 62.17 -58.51 3.20
CA ILE A 868 62.62 -59.57 4.12
C ILE A 868 61.40 -60.03 4.92
N LEU A 869 60.80 -61.11 4.43
CA LEU A 869 59.67 -61.77 5.08
C LEU A 869 60.11 -62.43 6.39
N GLY A 870 59.21 -62.51 7.35
CA GLY A 870 59.42 -63.18 8.63
C GLY A 870 58.78 -62.48 9.81
N THR A 871 58.95 -63.07 10.99
CA THR A 871 58.44 -62.57 12.27
C THR A 871 59.53 -61.79 12.98
N TRP A 872 59.38 -60.47 13.01
CA TRP A 872 60.27 -59.54 13.70
C TRP A 872 59.82 -59.33 15.15
N ARG A 873 60.78 -59.33 16.09
CA ARG A 873 60.51 -59.10 17.52
C ARG A 873 61.59 -58.25 18.18
N PRO A 874 61.22 -57.24 18.98
CA PRO A 874 62.13 -56.60 19.91
C PRO A 874 62.33 -57.50 21.15
N TYR A 875 63.54 -57.51 21.70
CA TYR A 875 63.88 -58.17 22.96
C TYR A 875 64.70 -57.25 23.86
N ASN A 876 64.36 -57.19 25.15
CA ASN A 876 65.19 -56.54 26.17
C ASN A 876 65.27 -57.38 27.45
N VAL A 877 65.84 -56.81 28.51
CA VAL A 877 65.98 -57.48 29.82
C VAL A 877 64.67 -57.93 30.45
N ASN A 878 63.54 -57.34 30.05
CA ASN A 878 62.21 -57.69 30.53
C ASN A 878 61.50 -58.74 29.64
N GLY A 879 62.15 -59.21 28.58
CA GLY A 879 61.64 -60.23 27.67
C GLY A 879 61.38 -59.75 26.25
N TYR A 880 60.67 -60.57 25.48
CA TYR A 880 60.24 -60.25 24.12
C TYR A 880 59.04 -59.30 24.14
N GLY A 881 59.06 -58.33 23.23
CA GLY A 881 57.91 -57.48 22.95
C GLY A 881 56.99 -58.10 21.90
N ARG A 882 56.15 -57.26 21.30
CA ARG A 882 55.16 -57.67 20.28
C ARG A 882 55.81 -58.28 19.04
N GLN A 883 55.01 -59.05 18.31
CA GLN A 883 55.38 -59.59 17.01
C GLN A 883 54.97 -58.64 15.89
N ILE A 884 55.87 -58.44 14.94
CA ILE A 884 55.59 -57.74 13.68
C ILE A 884 55.90 -58.71 12.54
N VAL A 885 54.88 -59.18 11.85
CA VAL A 885 55.04 -60.14 10.75
C VAL A 885 55.06 -59.39 9.43
N ILE A 886 56.11 -59.59 8.63
CA ILE A 886 56.17 -59.12 7.24
C ILE A 886 55.92 -60.34 6.35
N GLY A 887 54.79 -60.33 5.65
CA GLY A 887 54.29 -61.44 4.86
C GLY A 887 53.95 -61.07 3.42
N ASP A 888 53.94 -62.07 2.53
CA ASP A 888 53.49 -61.88 1.14
C ASP A 888 51.96 -62.06 0.99
N GLY A 889 51.33 -62.70 1.99
CA GLY A 889 49.89 -62.97 2.05
C GLY A 889 49.42 -64.01 1.04
N THR A 890 50.26 -65.00 0.70
CA THR A 890 49.85 -66.20 -0.07
C THR A 890 48.91 -67.09 0.76
N SER A 891 48.00 -67.79 0.07
CA SER A 891 47.03 -68.68 0.74
C SER A 891 47.71 -69.96 1.21
N LEU A 892 47.79 -70.15 2.53
CA LEU A 892 48.40 -71.32 3.14
C LEU A 892 47.39 -72.47 3.31
N VAL A 893 47.86 -73.70 3.12
CA VAL A 893 47.05 -74.89 3.44
C VAL A 893 46.90 -75.04 4.95
N THR A 894 45.75 -75.60 5.38
CA THR A 894 45.54 -75.87 6.81
C THR A 894 46.58 -76.86 7.33
N PRO A 895 47.31 -76.55 8.42
CA PRO A 895 48.25 -77.46 9.02
C PRO A 895 47.59 -78.79 9.40
N GLN A 896 48.14 -79.90 8.91
CA GLN A 896 47.68 -81.21 9.30
C GLN A 896 48.40 -81.65 10.58
N ILE A 897 47.64 -81.80 11.66
CA ILE A 897 48.14 -82.29 12.95
C ILE A 897 48.61 -83.74 12.77
N VAL A 898 49.87 -83.99 13.13
CA VAL A 898 50.55 -85.29 13.08
C VAL A 898 50.32 -86.07 14.37
N SER A 899 50.48 -85.42 15.53
CA SER A 899 50.26 -86.08 16.82
C SER A 899 49.90 -85.09 17.93
N PHE A 900 49.25 -85.63 18.97
CA PHE A 900 48.81 -84.91 20.17
C PHE A 900 49.07 -85.82 21.37
N ASN A 901 50.19 -85.61 22.06
CA ASN A 901 50.67 -86.52 23.11
C ASN A 901 50.90 -85.78 24.43
N GLU A 902 50.40 -86.32 25.54
CA GLU A 902 50.73 -85.84 26.88
C GLU A 902 52.01 -86.52 27.38
N ILE A 903 53.00 -85.74 27.81
CA ILE A 903 54.24 -86.22 28.41
C ILE A 903 54.47 -85.43 29.70
N ASN A 904 54.40 -86.10 30.86
CA ASN A 904 54.63 -85.52 32.19
C ASN A 904 53.77 -84.26 32.49
N GLY A 905 52.50 -84.24 32.08
CA GLY A 905 51.59 -83.11 32.29
C GLY A 905 51.78 -81.94 31.33
N ILE A 906 52.70 -82.05 30.36
CA ILE A 906 52.84 -81.11 29.23
C ILE A 906 52.25 -81.77 28.00
N LEU A 907 51.42 -81.03 27.28
CA LEU A 907 50.79 -81.50 26.07
C LEU A 907 51.62 -81.06 24.87
N ARG A 908 52.11 -82.01 24.08
CA ARG A 908 52.93 -81.78 22.89
C ARG A 908 52.09 -81.92 21.63
N LEU A 909 51.93 -80.83 20.89
CA LEU A 909 51.34 -80.82 19.55
C LEU A 909 52.45 -80.93 18.50
N THR A 910 52.24 -81.79 17.51
CA THR A 910 53.09 -81.87 16.33
C THR A 910 52.22 -81.79 15.08
N TRP A 911 52.57 -80.96 14.11
CA TRP A 911 51.88 -80.86 12.83
C TRP A 911 52.88 -80.78 11.68
N TYR A 912 52.43 -81.09 10.46
CA TYR A 912 53.28 -80.92 9.29
C TYR A 912 53.57 -79.45 9.04
N GLN A 913 54.83 -79.15 8.77
CA GLN A 913 55.23 -77.84 8.29
C GLN A 913 54.46 -77.52 7.01
N VAL A 914 53.81 -76.37 6.98
CA VAL A 914 53.12 -75.83 5.83
C VAL A 914 54.14 -75.04 5.00
N PRO A 915 54.30 -75.35 3.70
CA PRO A 915 55.18 -74.59 2.82
C PRO A 915 54.84 -73.10 2.84
N ASP A 916 55.87 -72.26 2.86
CA ASP A 916 55.78 -70.80 2.88
C ASP A 916 55.10 -70.22 4.14
N ALA A 917 54.80 -71.03 5.16
CA ALA A 917 54.33 -70.55 6.45
C ALA A 917 55.48 -69.93 7.25
N LEU A 918 55.35 -68.64 7.59
CA LEU A 918 56.28 -67.94 8.46
C LEU A 918 56.08 -68.30 9.93
N ALA A 919 54.84 -68.61 10.33
CA ALA A 919 54.51 -69.02 11.68
C ALA A 919 53.16 -69.76 11.75
N TYR A 920 52.75 -70.19 12.94
CA TYR A 920 51.49 -70.89 13.18
C TYR A 920 50.74 -70.35 14.39
N THR A 921 49.42 -70.39 14.35
CA THR A 921 48.55 -70.14 15.51
C THR A 921 47.84 -71.41 15.91
N ILE A 922 47.98 -71.78 17.18
CA ILE A 922 47.12 -72.73 17.88
C ILE A 922 45.95 -71.95 18.49
N TRP A 923 44.74 -72.34 18.12
CA TRP A 923 43.48 -71.90 18.69
C TRP A 923 42.97 -72.95 19.67
N ALA A 924 42.26 -72.54 20.72
CA ALA A 924 41.60 -73.42 21.66
C ALA A 924 40.13 -73.06 21.88
N ALA A 925 39.30 -74.07 22.13
CA ALA A 925 37.90 -73.92 22.54
C ALA A 925 37.59 -74.90 23.67
N GLU A 926 36.61 -74.57 24.53
CA GLU A 926 36.13 -75.48 25.59
C GLU A 926 35.24 -76.61 25.03
N THR A 927 34.59 -76.38 23.88
CA THR A 927 33.75 -77.37 23.19
C THR A 927 34.13 -77.47 21.71
N PRO A 928 33.89 -78.61 21.01
CA PRO A 928 34.26 -78.78 19.60
C PRO A 928 33.61 -77.74 18.66
N ASP A 929 32.39 -77.32 18.99
CA ASP A 929 31.60 -76.34 18.24
C ASP A 929 31.62 -74.94 18.87
N GLY A 930 32.48 -74.74 19.88
CA GLY A 930 32.60 -73.47 20.59
C GLY A 930 33.39 -72.43 19.80
N GLU A 931 33.40 -71.20 20.30
CA GLU A 931 34.26 -70.15 19.77
C GLU A 931 35.74 -70.51 20.03
N TYR A 932 36.49 -70.69 18.96
CA TYR A 932 37.93 -70.92 19.03
C TYR A 932 38.63 -69.58 19.24
N THR A 933 39.28 -69.43 20.39
CA THR A 933 40.09 -68.25 20.70
C THR A 933 41.58 -68.59 20.52
N PRO A 934 42.43 -67.65 20.10
CA PRO A 934 43.85 -67.94 19.95
C PRO A 934 44.47 -68.33 21.29
N TYR A 935 45.12 -69.49 21.33
CA TYR A 935 45.78 -70.02 22.53
C TYR A 935 47.28 -69.72 22.54
N LEU A 936 47.96 -70.02 21.44
CA LEU A 936 49.34 -69.60 21.16
C LEU A 936 49.40 -69.14 19.71
N GLN A 937 49.99 -67.99 19.45
CA GLN A 937 50.06 -67.42 18.11
C GLN A 937 51.51 -67.25 17.67
N PHE A 938 51.73 -67.24 16.35
CA PHE A 938 53.03 -66.97 15.74
C PHE A 938 54.15 -67.90 16.26
N ILE A 939 53.84 -69.19 16.34
CA ILE A 939 54.78 -70.27 16.63
C ILE A 939 55.69 -70.42 15.42
N ASN A 940 56.99 -70.24 15.63
CA ASN A 940 57.97 -70.38 14.56
C ASN A 940 58.45 -71.82 14.52
N ASP A 941 58.67 -72.30 13.30
CA ASP A 941 59.45 -73.51 13.09
C ASP A 941 60.94 -73.12 13.05
N TYR A 942 61.67 -73.53 14.09
CA TYR A 942 63.09 -73.21 14.23
C TYR A 942 64.00 -74.17 13.47
N ASP A 943 63.48 -75.32 13.01
CA ASP A 943 64.21 -76.31 12.23
C ASP A 943 63.45 -76.63 10.95
N LEU A 944 63.59 -75.74 9.96
CA LEU A 944 62.91 -75.83 8.68
C LEU A 944 63.26 -77.10 7.85
N THR A 945 64.10 -78.00 8.36
CA THR A 945 64.56 -79.21 7.66
C THR A 945 63.90 -80.50 8.14
N ASP A 946 63.22 -80.49 9.28
CA ASP A 946 62.60 -81.70 9.87
C ASP A 946 61.19 -81.99 9.34
N GLY A 947 60.58 -81.02 8.64
CA GLY A 947 59.28 -81.12 8.00
C GLY A 947 58.08 -81.10 8.97
N VAL A 948 58.30 -80.84 10.26
CA VAL A 948 57.26 -80.85 11.29
C VAL A 948 57.46 -79.73 12.28
N VAL A 949 56.36 -79.13 12.75
CA VAL A 949 56.43 -78.13 13.80
C VAL A 949 55.96 -78.75 15.10
N ILE A 950 56.77 -78.60 16.15
CA ILE A 950 56.51 -79.14 17.47
C ILE A 950 56.31 -77.99 18.45
N GLN A 951 55.16 -77.97 19.13
CA GLN A 951 54.88 -77.00 20.19
C GLN A 951 54.37 -77.70 21.45
N ASP A 952 55.09 -77.45 22.54
CA ASP A 952 54.68 -77.84 23.89
C ASP A 952 53.74 -76.79 24.47
N ILE A 953 52.64 -77.25 25.07
CA ILE A 953 51.66 -76.43 25.75
C ILE A 953 51.38 -76.94 27.16
N MET A 954 51.33 -76.03 28.13
CA MET A 954 50.94 -76.34 29.52
C MET A 954 49.44 -76.07 29.68
N PRO A 955 48.59 -77.08 29.87
CA PRO A 955 47.16 -76.85 30.02
C PRO A 955 46.83 -76.32 31.42
N ASP A 956 46.29 -75.10 31.51
CA ASP A 956 45.84 -74.52 32.78
C ASP A 956 44.44 -75.01 33.23
N VAL A 957 43.74 -75.83 32.41
CA VAL A 957 42.41 -76.40 32.71
C VAL A 957 42.14 -77.69 31.91
N ASN A 958 41.39 -78.65 32.48
CA ASN A 958 41.03 -79.93 31.84
C ASN A 958 40.04 -79.76 30.67
N ALA A 959 40.37 -80.42 29.54
CA ALA A 959 39.66 -80.53 28.27
C ALA A 959 39.50 -79.23 27.43
N ARG A 960 40.38 -79.06 26.45
CA ARG A 960 40.28 -78.05 25.37
C ARG A 960 40.42 -78.73 24.00
N PHE A 961 39.71 -78.23 23.00
CA PHE A 961 39.85 -78.63 21.60
C PHE A 961 40.78 -77.64 20.89
N PHE A 962 41.75 -78.14 20.13
CA PHE A 962 42.74 -77.30 19.44
C PHE A 962 42.54 -77.29 17.93
N ARG A 963 42.79 -76.13 17.30
CA ARG A 963 42.93 -75.97 15.85
C ARG A 963 44.24 -75.26 15.56
N ILE A 964 44.86 -75.53 14.42
CA ILE A 964 46.10 -74.87 14.01
C ILE A 964 45.88 -74.19 12.67
N THR A 965 46.33 -72.94 12.54
CA THR A 965 46.35 -72.21 11.28
C THR A 965 47.77 -71.73 11.00
N ALA A 966 48.23 -71.86 9.76
CA ALA A 966 49.50 -71.26 9.35
C ALA A 966 49.34 -69.77 9.03
N ILE A 967 50.42 -69.01 9.12
CA ILE A 967 50.50 -67.57 8.85
C ILE A 967 51.62 -67.33 7.83
N ASN A 968 51.34 -66.57 6.78
CA ASN A 968 52.34 -66.00 5.87
C ASN A 968 52.16 -64.49 5.83
#